data_AF-A0A1H1I6C0-F1
#
_entry.id   AF-A0A1H1I6C0-F1
#
_cell.length_a   1.000
_cell.length_b   1.000
_cell.length_c   1.000
_cell.angle_alpha   90.00
_cell.angle_beta   90.00
_cell.angle_gamma   90.00
#
_symmetry.space_group_name_H-M   'P 1'
#
loop_
_entity.id
_entity.type
_entity.pdbx_description
1 polymer ?
#
loop_
_entity_poly.entity_id
_entity_poly.type
_entity_poly.pdbx_seq_one_letter_code
_entity_poly.pdbx_strand_id
1 'polypeptide(L)'
;MNNLPIKFISVEIQNFRGVRDVLRIPLNAPLTIIHAANGTGKSTICYALEWLLTNKVNDLPTTTDFSCHWGSGDTFVSAECEINSERYQLERIKGKAWIKKQGDRKKKPIKDANLLEMLTPASISGGSAQATTKARRDWLRNCRWLYANSLALLVDNSESALRQQIFADILGLGHLASTLSNLKEYRTELPKTQGLETKLQALVTEIEALEARLSESRHERDQVALKLNEVLAGFPDTQSTGNLLHDFKTVQLKVAGLLQTAKRQKTVLSLLQEGWAEYESGLQQLGINRDLLKEITETIAKLNNEHSQLAEKLSALNAQMGQAKINVDWARKNTEILDRWDTIIADPVFVQRFPQPDISFELLQQNFVEYGWDADRQQRWLNALEYLISQKSTLLDLLQRKEDLLRNPVLPPANFVQTSKSADEAKQARIKAQAEFDALSSVIDRLRALGHEAVKALTSGHCPLCSHDWKSADALHEHLTYAAATPELQAAKSNLETAQATEQLWSSSLQTANLQQSSAENYSAQLKSVADKLKSIDEKTSYLATMNKAEFSASDVNSFEYLLTSIKIALDAKKIAEAMPRIDEFFQLPSSVNARDGVPAARKALIHYTQHFEQQLKSDGAEQPALTRSVAEKLQSIQAKTQESHQVNASIAAVSEIVNRFQSQWNEVNSGLPVSVELHTATQTCVEGELARAEGYELNISECKILLSVDDDSERLRSLHKEKQVVTEKLKAGQSHITAADNAIGRYSDHVRNATVSSLSPLLGPATELFSRMHANEVYHKLSVSGDDLNWMVLAEGHDTPLEAQEKLSQGQRQDLALSLYLARAKSTGGSFLLDEPIAHLDDLNRVAMLDIFRLAATSMPNMNLILTTASDSLARHLMQKFSSISDKKLLNTIYLEGNPRTGVKATVNGIPTDTAA
;
A
#
# COMPACT_ATOMS: atom_id res chain seq x y z
N MET A 1 -22.81 4.68 24.75
CA MET A 1 -21.76 4.17 23.83
C MET A 1 -21.72 5.14 22.65
N ASN A 2 -20.69 6.00 22.55
CA ASN A 2 -20.66 7.09 21.55
C ASN A 2 -19.75 6.80 20.34
N ASN A 3 -19.34 5.54 20.13
CA ASN A 3 -18.59 5.20 18.92
C ASN A 3 -19.56 4.92 17.77
N LEU A 4 -20.11 5.98 17.16
CA LEU A 4 -21.00 5.83 16.02
C LEU A 4 -20.17 5.56 14.76
N PRO A 5 -20.37 4.42 14.06
CA PRO A 5 -19.66 4.16 12.83
C PRO A 5 -20.08 5.20 11.78
N ILE A 6 -19.08 5.79 11.12
CA ILE A 6 -19.28 6.74 10.02
C ILE A 6 -18.98 6.06 8.69
N LYS A 7 -19.93 6.13 7.75
CA LYS A 7 -19.81 5.63 6.39
C LYS A 7 -19.95 6.80 5.42
N PHE A 8 -18.95 7.06 4.59
CA PHE A 8 -19.03 8.08 3.54
C PHE A 8 -19.82 7.56 2.34
N ILE A 9 -20.75 8.37 1.84
CA ILE A 9 -21.56 8.09 0.65
C ILE A 9 -20.96 8.83 -0.55
N SER A 10 -20.59 10.09 -0.37
CA SER A 10 -19.99 10.93 -1.40
C SER A 10 -19.17 12.04 -0.74
N VAL A 11 -18.23 12.61 -1.48
CA VAL A 11 -17.45 13.77 -1.07
C VAL A 11 -17.34 14.79 -2.21
N GLU A 12 -17.42 16.05 -1.86
CA GLU A 12 -17.19 17.22 -2.70
C GLU A 12 -16.03 18.02 -2.10
N ILE A 13 -14.99 18.24 -2.89
CA ILE A 13 -13.75 18.92 -2.49
C ILE A 13 -13.53 20.10 -3.42
N GLN A 14 -13.20 21.27 -2.88
CA GLN A 14 -12.90 22.46 -3.65
C GLN A 14 -11.76 23.25 -3.00
N ASN A 15 -10.86 23.78 -3.85
CA ASN A 15 -9.70 24.58 -3.46
C ASN A 15 -8.93 23.97 -2.28
N PHE A 16 -8.60 22.69 -2.35
CA PHE A 16 -7.93 21.95 -1.29
C PHE A 16 -6.73 21.18 -1.84
N ARG A 17 -5.52 21.61 -1.50
CA ARG A 17 -4.22 21.05 -1.95
C ARG A 17 -4.16 20.72 -3.44
N GLY A 18 -4.21 19.44 -3.81
CA GLY A 18 -4.14 19.00 -5.20
C GLY A 18 -5.40 19.28 -6.03
N VAL A 19 -6.50 19.69 -5.38
CA VAL A 19 -7.80 19.93 -6.00
C VAL A 19 -8.04 21.43 -6.12
N ARG A 20 -7.92 21.95 -7.35
CA ARG A 20 -8.14 23.37 -7.67
C ARG A 20 -9.62 23.74 -7.75
N ASP A 21 -10.34 23.00 -8.58
CA ASP A 21 -11.75 23.24 -8.91
C ASP A 21 -12.65 22.35 -8.04
N VAL A 22 -13.93 22.20 -8.40
CA VAL A 22 -14.85 21.31 -7.67
C VAL A 22 -14.65 19.87 -8.13
N LEU A 23 -14.34 18.96 -7.18
CA LEU A 23 -14.19 17.54 -7.41
C LEU A 23 -15.25 16.77 -6.59
N ARG A 24 -16.14 16.05 -7.28
CA ARG A 24 -17.19 15.23 -6.67
C ARG A 24 -16.91 13.74 -6.90
N ILE A 25 -16.94 12.95 -5.82
CA ILE A 25 -16.57 11.54 -5.85
C ILE A 25 -17.59 10.71 -5.05
N PRO A 26 -18.18 9.65 -5.65
CA PRO A 26 -19.01 8.69 -4.91
C PRO A 26 -18.15 7.69 -4.12
N LEU A 27 -18.49 7.45 -2.87
CA LEU A 27 -17.79 6.57 -1.91
C LEU A 27 -18.70 5.48 -1.32
N ASN A 28 -19.89 5.31 -1.90
CA ASN A 28 -20.98 4.48 -1.37
C ASN A 28 -20.79 2.97 -1.55
N ALA A 29 -19.88 2.54 -2.44
CA ALA A 29 -19.60 1.13 -2.67
C ALA A 29 -18.84 0.50 -1.48
N PRO A 30 -19.08 -0.79 -1.16
CA PRO A 30 -18.31 -1.54 -0.17
C PRO A 30 -16.80 -1.48 -0.41
N LEU A 31 -16.37 -1.56 -1.69
CA LEU A 31 -15.00 -1.28 -2.10
C LEU A 31 -14.99 -0.13 -3.10
N THR A 32 -14.19 0.90 -2.81
CA THR A 32 -13.97 2.03 -3.70
C THR A 32 -12.47 2.15 -3.97
N ILE A 33 -12.08 2.15 -5.25
CA ILE A 33 -10.69 2.33 -5.68
C ILE A 33 -10.57 3.68 -6.33
N ILE A 34 -9.62 4.49 -5.88
CA ILE A 34 -9.24 5.76 -6.50
C ILE A 34 -7.90 5.56 -7.19
N HIS A 35 -7.94 5.44 -8.51
CA HIS A 35 -6.77 5.28 -9.36
C HIS A 35 -6.31 6.63 -9.92
N ALA A 36 -5.03 6.97 -9.75
CA ALA A 36 -4.46 8.19 -10.31
C ALA A 36 -2.94 8.12 -10.42
N ALA A 37 -2.36 8.75 -11.44
CA ALA A 37 -0.91 8.92 -11.53
C ALA A 37 -0.35 9.72 -10.34
N ASN A 38 0.93 9.51 -10.02
CA ASN A 38 1.60 10.25 -8.95
C ASN A 38 1.53 11.77 -9.18
N GLY A 39 1.22 12.53 -8.13
CA GLY A 39 1.06 13.98 -8.21
C GLY A 39 -0.32 14.49 -8.64
N THR A 40 -1.26 13.61 -9.03
CA THR A 40 -2.63 14.01 -9.45
C THR A 40 -3.53 14.46 -8.30
N GLY A 41 -3.20 14.09 -7.05
CA GLY A 41 -4.00 14.43 -5.86
C GLY A 41 -4.73 13.27 -5.18
N LYS A 42 -4.35 12.01 -5.44
CA LYS A 42 -4.89 10.80 -4.76
C LYS A 42 -4.94 10.93 -3.22
N SER A 43 -3.81 11.18 -2.57
CA SER A 43 -3.73 11.35 -1.10
C SER A 43 -4.44 12.61 -0.63
N THR A 44 -4.68 13.60 -1.51
CA THR A 44 -5.43 14.81 -1.17
C THR A 44 -6.87 14.49 -0.78
N ILE A 45 -7.48 13.45 -1.37
CA ILE A 45 -8.84 13.02 -1.00
C ILE A 45 -8.85 12.45 0.42
N CYS A 46 -7.86 11.63 0.77
CA CYS A 46 -7.69 11.10 2.12
C CYS A 46 -7.53 12.24 3.14
N TYR A 47 -6.68 13.23 2.83
CA TYR A 47 -6.46 14.41 3.65
C TYR A 47 -7.71 15.30 3.77
N ALA A 48 -8.51 15.45 2.72
CA ALA A 48 -9.73 16.24 2.75
C ALA A 48 -10.76 15.63 3.71
N LEU A 49 -10.94 14.30 3.69
CA LEU A 49 -11.84 13.59 4.59
C LEU A 49 -11.31 13.59 6.04
N GLU A 50 -10.00 13.47 6.25
CA GLU A 50 -9.39 13.62 7.59
C GLU A 50 -9.63 15.03 8.13
N TRP A 51 -9.40 16.04 7.30
CA TRP A 51 -9.58 17.44 7.66
C TRP A 51 -11.04 17.79 7.95
N LEU A 52 -11.99 17.24 7.17
CA LEU A 52 -13.42 17.40 7.41
C LEU A 52 -13.79 16.99 8.85
N LEU A 53 -13.29 15.84 9.30
CA LEU A 53 -13.64 15.29 10.61
C LEU A 53 -12.81 15.86 11.77
N THR A 54 -11.54 16.21 11.53
CA THR A 54 -10.59 16.50 12.60
C THR A 54 -10.05 17.93 12.64
N ASN A 55 -10.25 18.69 11.56
CA ASN A 55 -9.66 20.01 11.30
C ASN A 55 -8.12 20.04 11.23
N LYS A 56 -7.48 18.87 11.14
CA LYS A 56 -6.03 18.74 11.01
C LYS A 56 -5.71 17.61 10.03
N VAL A 57 -4.46 17.57 9.60
CA VAL A 57 -3.92 16.43 8.87
C VAL A 57 -2.59 16.10 9.51
N ASN A 58 -2.49 14.96 10.19
CA ASN A 58 -1.35 14.66 11.05
C ASN A 58 -0.03 14.47 10.28
N ASP A 59 -0.09 13.98 9.03
CA ASP A 59 1.09 13.87 8.17
C ASP A 59 1.66 15.24 7.75
N LEU A 60 0.93 16.32 8.03
CA LEU A 60 1.24 17.69 7.63
C LEU A 60 1.12 18.63 8.84
N PRO A 61 1.85 18.38 9.93
CA PRO A 61 1.60 18.97 11.24
C PRO A 61 1.87 20.48 11.29
N THR A 62 2.72 20.99 10.38
CA THR A 62 3.07 22.40 10.25
C THR A 62 2.16 23.18 9.30
N THR A 63 1.27 22.48 8.56
CA THR A 63 0.40 23.14 7.58
C THR A 63 -0.85 23.68 8.25
N THR A 64 -1.09 24.98 8.13
CA THR A 64 -2.30 25.66 8.60
C THR A 64 -3.24 26.06 7.46
N ASP A 65 -2.68 26.31 6.28
CA ASP A 65 -3.45 26.56 5.06
C ASP A 65 -3.42 25.32 4.14
N PHE A 66 -4.60 24.76 3.90
CA PHE A 66 -4.80 23.62 3.02
C PHE A 66 -5.29 24.02 1.63
N SER A 67 -5.32 25.32 1.31
CA SER A 67 -5.74 25.82 0.00
C SER A 67 -4.92 25.24 -1.14
N CYS A 68 -5.52 25.10 -2.32
CA CYS A 68 -4.77 24.77 -3.52
C CYS A 68 -3.97 26.00 -3.93
N HIS A 69 -2.66 25.84 -4.16
CA HIS A 69 -1.80 26.95 -4.58
C HIS A 69 -2.29 27.64 -5.87
N TRP A 70 -2.91 26.89 -6.77
CA TRP A 70 -3.47 27.39 -8.04
C TRP A 70 -4.98 27.63 -7.99
N GLY A 71 -5.63 27.42 -6.83
CA GLY A 71 -7.06 27.58 -6.66
C GLY A 71 -7.45 28.98 -6.23
N SER A 72 -8.75 29.26 -6.30
CA SER A 72 -9.32 30.52 -5.81
C SER A 72 -10.54 30.24 -4.93
N GLY A 73 -10.80 31.14 -3.98
CA GLY A 73 -11.90 31.01 -3.03
C GLY A 73 -11.53 30.29 -1.74
N ASP A 74 -12.53 29.77 -1.05
CA ASP A 74 -12.37 29.17 0.27
C ASP A 74 -12.10 27.67 0.19
N THR A 75 -11.27 27.14 1.09
CA THR A 75 -11.13 25.69 1.28
C THR A 75 -12.48 25.11 1.70
N PHE A 76 -13.00 24.19 0.89
CA PHE A 76 -14.31 23.61 1.09
C PHE A 76 -14.26 22.09 0.93
N VAL A 77 -14.76 21.38 1.93
CA VAL A 77 -14.99 19.93 1.86
C VAL A 77 -16.38 19.65 2.39
N SER A 78 -17.19 18.94 1.62
CA SER A 78 -18.53 18.47 1.98
C SER A 78 -18.61 16.97 1.78
N ALA A 79 -19.22 16.24 2.71
CA ALA A 79 -19.49 14.83 2.54
C ALA A 79 -20.90 14.48 2.98
N GLU A 80 -21.56 13.65 2.17
CA GLU A 80 -22.73 12.90 2.62
C GLU A 80 -22.24 11.64 3.33
N CYS A 81 -22.74 11.39 4.54
CA CYS A 81 -22.34 10.25 5.33
C CYS A 81 -23.50 9.66 6.12
N GLU A 82 -23.39 8.38 6.47
CA GLU A 82 -24.25 7.70 7.42
C GLU A 82 -23.50 7.57 8.74
N ILE A 83 -24.08 8.12 9.81
CA ILE A 83 -23.56 8.01 11.17
C ILE A 83 -24.61 7.27 11.97
N ASN A 84 -24.28 6.06 12.45
CA ASN A 84 -25.23 5.18 13.12
C ASN A 84 -26.50 4.88 12.29
N SER A 85 -26.33 4.63 10.98
CA SER A 85 -27.42 4.38 10.03
C SER A 85 -28.37 5.56 9.76
N GLU A 86 -28.08 6.75 10.28
CA GLU A 86 -28.79 7.98 9.94
C GLU A 86 -27.95 8.82 8.98
N ARG A 87 -28.59 9.46 7.99
CA ARG A 87 -27.87 10.29 7.01
C ARG A 87 -27.61 11.70 7.53
N TYR A 88 -26.38 12.14 7.33
CA TYR A 88 -25.88 13.46 7.64
C TYR A 88 -25.15 14.05 6.43
N GLN A 89 -25.17 15.38 6.35
CA GLN A 89 -24.28 16.16 5.49
C GLN A 89 -23.33 16.93 6.41
N LEU A 90 -22.04 16.65 6.27
CA LEU A 90 -20.96 17.33 6.99
C LEU A 90 -20.23 18.26 6.03
N GLU A 91 -19.98 19.49 6.45
CA GLU A 91 -19.24 20.46 5.64
C GLU A 91 -18.21 21.18 6.48
N ARG A 92 -17.05 21.46 5.88
CA ARG A 92 -16.02 22.30 6.48
C ARG A 92 -15.59 23.38 5.50
N ILE A 93 -15.65 24.63 5.96
CA ILE A 93 -15.32 25.83 5.18
C ILE A 93 -14.38 26.69 6.01
N LYS A 94 -13.17 26.98 5.50
CA LYS A 94 -12.14 27.74 6.25
C LYS A 94 -11.91 27.19 7.67
N GLY A 95 -11.91 25.87 7.82
CA GLY A 95 -11.68 25.18 9.10
C GLY A 95 -12.86 25.17 10.08
N LYS A 96 -14.01 25.77 9.75
CA LYS A 96 -15.24 25.69 10.58
C LYS A 96 -16.13 24.56 10.09
N ALA A 97 -16.78 23.82 11.00
CA ALA A 97 -17.62 22.67 10.64
C ALA A 97 -19.12 22.97 10.78
N TRP A 98 -19.90 22.39 9.87
CA TRP A 98 -21.35 22.40 9.87
C TRP A 98 -21.89 20.99 9.68
N ILE A 99 -23.00 20.70 10.33
CA ILE A 99 -23.71 19.41 10.24
C ILE A 99 -25.18 19.63 9.93
N LYS A 100 -25.75 18.75 9.12
CA LYS A 100 -27.18 18.69 8.85
C LYS A 100 -27.63 17.24 8.85
N LYS A 101 -28.56 16.91 9.73
CA LYS A 101 -29.24 15.61 9.72
C LYS A 101 -30.30 15.58 8.62
N GLN A 102 -30.51 14.43 7.98
CA GLN A 102 -31.61 14.25 7.03
C GLN A 102 -32.95 14.58 7.71
N GLY A 103 -33.70 15.53 7.15
CA GLY A 103 -34.95 16.05 7.73
C GLY A 103 -34.82 17.44 8.39
N ASP A 104 -33.61 17.88 8.75
CA ASP A 104 -33.40 19.24 9.26
C ASP A 104 -33.53 20.28 8.13
N ARG A 105 -34.25 21.38 8.39
CA ARG A 105 -34.44 22.46 7.41
C ARG A 105 -33.16 23.27 7.14
N LYS A 106 -32.25 23.38 8.11
CA LYS A 106 -31.03 24.21 8.02
C LYS A 106 -29.81 23.49 8.59
N LYS A 107 -28.64 23.77 8.00
CA LYS A 107 -27.32 23.36 8.51
C LYS A 107 -27.02 24.09 9.82
N LYS A 108 -26.45 23.40 10.80
CA LYS A 108 -26.07 23.96 12.11
C LYS A 108 -24.55 23.95 12.27
N PRO A 109 -23.92 25.01 12.80
CA PRO A 109 -22.50 24.97 13.12
C PRO A 109 -22.25 23.94 14.23
N ILE A 110 -21.17 23.16 14.11
CA ILE A 110 -20.74 22.19 15.12
C ILE A 110 -19.29 22.47 15.53
N LYS A 111 -19.01 22.44 16.83
CA LYS A 111 -17.64 22.56 17.34
C LYS A 111 -16.91 21.25 17.11
N ASP A 112 -15.61 21.31 16.81
CA ASP A 112 -14.77 20.13 16.57
C ASP A 112 -14.83 19.12 17.74
N ALA A 113 -14.84 19.60 18.99
CA ALA A 113 -14.96 18.74 20.16
C ALA A 113 -16.25 17.90 20.18
N ASN A 114 -17.38 18.49 19.78
CA ASN A 114 -18.69 17.82 19.74
C ASN A 114 -18.76 16.83 18.57
N LEU A 115 -18.18 17.18 17.41
CA LEU A 115 -18.10 16.28 16.27
C LEU A 115 -17.24 15.05 16.61
N LEU A 116 -16.07 15.26 17.21
CA LEU A 116 -15.20 14.18 17.66
C LEU A 116 -15.87 13.33 18.75
N GLU A 117 -16.59 13.93 19.68
CA GLU A 117 -17.37 13.20 20.70
C GLU A 117 -18.40 12.24 20.12
N MET A 118 -19.02 12.61 19.00
CA MET A 118 -20.00 11.77 18.31
C MET A 118 -19.37 10.57 17.59
N LEU A 119 -18.09 10.70 17.20
CA LEU A 119 -17.37 9.72 16.39
C LEU A 119 -16.37 8.88 17.18
N THR A 120 -16.23 9.12 18.49
CA THR A 120 -15.22 8.47 19.33
C THR A 120 -15.82 7.90 20.61
N PRO A 121 -15.29 6.77 21.13
CA PRO A 121 -15.68 6.23 22.42
C PRO A 121 -15.55 7.25 23.56
N ALA A 122 -16.52 7.24 24.49
CA ALA A 122 -16.50 8.09 25.68
C ALA A 122 -15.34 7.77 26.65
N SER A 123 -14.75 6.57 26.55
CA SER A 123 -13.57 6.17 27.32
C SER A 123 -12.32 6.98 26.98
N ILE A 124 -12.27 7.58 25.79
CA ILE A 124 -11.14 8.41 25.37
C ILE A 124 -11.26 9.78 26.02
N SER A 125 -10.37 10.01 26.97
CA SER A 125 -10.30 11.23 27.76
C SER A 125 -8.84 11.66 27.91
N GLY A 126 -8.63 12.93 28.24
CA GLY A 126 -7.33 13.48 28.62
C GLY A 126 -7.47 14.39 29.83
N GLY A 127 -6.35 14.76 30.46
CA GLY A 127 -6.34 15.58 31.68
C GLY A 127 -6.93 16.99 31.52
N SER A 128 -7.21 17.43 30.28
CA SER A 128 -7.89 18.68 29.98
C SER A 128 -8.82 18.53 28.76
N ALA A 129 -9.69 19.51 28.51
CA ALA A 129 -10.57 19.50 27.33
C ALA A 129 -9.78 19.50 26.01
N GLN A 130 -8.64 20.22 25.95
CA GLN A 130 -7.75 20.22 24.79
C GLN A 130 -7.05 18.87 24.61
N ALA A 131 -6.56 18.27 25.70
CA ALA A 131 -5.94 16.94 25.66
C ALA A 131 -6.95 15.87 25.23
N THR A 132 -8.19 15.94 25.71
CA THR A 132 -9.29 15.05 25.28
C THR A 132 -9.57 15.20 23.78
N THR A 133 -9.65 16.45 23.29
CA THR A 133 -9.86 16.72 21.85
C THR A 133 -8.71 16.16 21.01
N LYS A 134 -7.46 16.32 21.47
CA LYS A 134 -6.28 15.72 20.81
C LYS A 134 -6.36 14.20 20.81
N ALA A 135 -6.61 13.56 21.96
CA ALA A 135 -6.71 12.11 22.07
C ALA A 135 -7.82 11.52 21.19
N ARG A 136 -9.00 12.15 21.14
CA ARG A 136 -10.10 11.75 20.26
C ARG A 136 -9.74 11.91 18.78
N ARG A 137 -9.02 12.98 18.42
CA ARG A 137 -8.51 13.18 17.06
C ARG A 137 -7.55 12.06 16.66
N ASP A 138 -6.53 11.84 17.47
CA ASP A 138 -5.48 10.84 17.19
C ASP A 138 -6.08 9.44 17.12
N TRP A 139 -7.04 9.13 18.02
CA TRP A 139 -7.83 7.90 17.93
C TRP A 139 -8.52 7.79 16.58
N LEU A 140 -9.34 8.76 16.20
CA LEU A 140 -10.13 8.69 14.96
C LEU A 140 -9.23 8.50 13.74
N ARG A 141 -8.09 9.21 13.69
CA ARG A 141 -7.07 9.07 12.63
C ARG A 141 -6.52 7.65 12.58
N ASN A 142 -5.94 7.16 13.68
CA ASN A 142 -5.27 5.86 13.75
C ASN A 142 -6.23 4.67 13.59
N CYS A 143 -7.53 4.88 13.79
CA CYS A 143 -8.56 3.84 13.59
C CYS A 143 -9.10 3.76 12.17
N ARG A 144 -8.98 4.82 11.36
CA ARG A 144 -9.75 4.96 10.10
C ARG A 144 -8.88 5.25 8.87
N TRP A 145 -7.69 5.81 9.05
CA TRP A 145 -6.73 6.06 7.98
C TRP A 145 -5.50 5.20 8.17
N LEU A 146 -5.05 4.59 7.07
CA LEU A 146 -3.80 3.88 6.97
C LEU A 146 -2.98 4.48 5.82
N TYR A 147 -2.02 5.35 6.15
CA TYR A 147 -1.13 5.98 5.17
C TYR A 147 0.08 5.08 4.86
N ALA A 148 0.64 5.20 3.65
CA ALA A 148 1.72 4.34 3.13
C ALA A 148 2.90 4.13 4.12
N ASN A 149 3.37 5.20 4.77
CA ASN A 149 4.51 5.13 5.70
C ASN A 149 4.19 4.41 7.04
N SER A 150 2.91 4.20 7.37
CA SER A 150 2.49 3.63 8.66
C SER A 150 2.59 2.10 8.68
N LEU A 151 2.51 1.43 7.51
CA LEU A 151 2.55 -0.03 7.41
C LEU A 151 3.92 -0.63 7.70
N ALA A 152 4.99 0.03 7.25
CA ALA A 152 6.35 -0.44 7.50
C ALA A 152 6.74 -0.34 9.00
N LEU A 153 6.34 0.76 9.64
CA LEU A 153 6.66 1.05 11.05
C LEU A 153 5.93 0.14 12.06
N LEU A 154 4.85 -0.52 11.64
CA LEU A 154 4.04 -1.39 12.50
C LEU A 154 4.77 -2.67 12.96
N VAL A 155 5.77 -3.11 12.20
CA VAL A 155 6.43 -4.40 12.43
C VAL A 155 7.96 -4.27 12.41
N ASP A 156 8.51 -3.15 11.96
CA ASP A 156 9.93 -2.83 12.12
C ASP A 156 10.26 -2.34 13.55
N ASN A 157 11.42 -2.75 14.08
CA ASN A 157 11.62 -2.84 15.53
C ASN A 157 12.96 -2.30 16.04
N SER A 158 13.38 -1.13 15.57
CA SER A 158 14.55 -0.48 16.20
C SER A 158 14.26 -0.03 17.64
N GLU A 159 12.99 0.13 18.05
CA GLU A 159 12.59 0.57 19.39
C GLU A 159 11.28 -0.08 19.87
N SER A 160 11.34 -0.94 20.90
CA SER A 160 10.16 -1.62 21.52
C SER A 160 9.09 -0.61 21.99
N ALA A 161 9.51 0.55 22.51
CA ALA A 161 8.59 1.59 22.97
C ALA A 161 7.74 2.21 21.84
N LEU A 162 8.34 2.45 20.67
CA LEU A 162 7.65 3.01 19.50
C LEU A 162 6.58 2.04 18.98
N ARG A 163 6.89 0.74 18.95
CA ARG A 163 5.94 -0.30 18.57
C ARG A 163 4.74 -0.38 19.52
N GLN A 164 4.99 -0.39 20.83
CA GLN A 164 3.92 -0.40 21.82
C GLN A 164 2.99 0.80 21.66
N GLN A 165 3.57 1.97 21.34
CA GLN A 165 2.81 3.18 21.05
C GLN A 165 1.96 3.03 19.79
N ILE A 166 2.52 2.51 18.69
CA ILE A 166 1.76 2.29 17.44
C ILE A 166 0.61 1.28 17.67
N PHE A 167 0.82 0.21 18.43
CA PHE A 167 -0.27 -0.71 18.76
C PHE A 167 -1.30 -0.10 19.69
N ALA A 168 -0.87 0.67 20.68
CA ALA A 168 -1.81 1.43 21.50
C ALA A 168 -2.64 2.35 20.62
N ASP A 169 -2.03 3.04 19.64
CA ASP A 169 -2.72 3.90 18.69
C ASP A 169 -3.71 3.14 17.79
N ILE A 170 -3.31 2.00 17.21
CA ILE A 170 -4.17 1.11 16.41
C ILE A 170 -5.13 0.29 17.28
N LEU A 171 -5.05 0.27 18.59
CA LEU A 171 -6.10 -0.31 19.44
C LEU A 171 -6.99 0.78 20.05
N GLY A 172 -6.61 2.04 19.86
CA GLY A 172 -7.30 3.19 20.43
C GLY A 172 -6.96 3.47 21.89
N LEU A 173 -5.88 2.88 22.37
CA LEU A 173 -5.29 2.99 23.70
C LEU A 173 -4.14 4.01 23.74
N GLY A 174 -3.84 4.73 22.65
CA GLY A 174 -2.75 5.71 22.58
C GLY A 174 -2.80 6.78 23.69
N HIS A 175 -4.00 7.16 24.13
CA HIS A 175 -4.19 8.06 25.27
C HIS A 175 -3.59 7.49 26.58
N LEU A 176 -3.62 6.17 26.78
CA LEU A 176 -2.98 5.52 27.92
C LEU A 176 -1.46 5.64 27.82
N ALA A 177 -0.88 5.37 26.65
CA ALA A 177 0.56 5.51 26.41
C ALA A 177 1.04 6.96 26.65
N SER A 178 0.28 7.96 26.17
CA SER A 178 0.61 9.37 26.40
C SER A 178 0.58 9.74 27.90
N THR A 179 -0.35 9.18 28.66
CA THR A 179 -0.44 9.39 30.11
C THR A 179 0.74 8.73 30.83
N LEU A 180 1.16 7.54 30.40
CA LEU A 180 2.36 6.87 30.93
C LEU A 180 3.63 7.69 30.67
N SER A 181 3.75 8.30 29.49
CA SER A 181 4.86 9.21 29.16
C SER A 181 4.89 10.42 30.10
N ASN A 182 3.74 11.07 30.32
CA ASN A 182 3.63 12.21 31.22
C ASN A 182 3.99 11.82 32.68
N LEU A 183 3.62 10.62 33.14
CA LEU A 183 4.00 10.13 34.47
C LEU A 183 5.52 9.94 34.60
N LYS A 184 6.16 9.40 33.55
CA LYS A 184 7.62 9.27 33.50
C LYS A 184 8.32 10.63 33.51
N GLU A 185 7.81 11.59 32.73
CA GLU A 185 8.32 12.97 32.70
C GLU A 185 8.17 13.64 34.09
N TYR A 186 7.01 13.53 34.72
CA TYR A 186 6.78 14.02 36.09
C TYR A 186 7.78 13.42 37.09
N ARG A 187 8.11 12.12 36.96
CA ARG A 187 9.12 11.46 37.80
C ARG A 187 10.53 12.00 37.58
N THR A 188 10.87 12.45 36.36
CA THR A 188 12.15 13.11 36.08
C THR A 188 12.22 14.54 36.61
N GLU A 189 11.09 15.23 36.71
CA GLU A 189 10.99 16.59 37.27
C GLU A 189 11.02 16.63 38.82
N LEU A 190 10.80 15.49 39.50
CA LEU A 190 10.86 15.43 40.96
C LEU A 190 12.26 15.79 41.50
N PRO A 191 12.38 16.61 42.55
CA PRO A 191 13.66 16.99 43.15
C PRO A 191 14.47 15.77 43.62
N LYS A 192 15.78 15.76 43.33
CA LYS A 192 16.69 14.70 43.79
C LYS A 192 16.89 14.77 45.32
N THR A 193 16.84 13.62 45.99
CA THR A 193 17.01 13.52 47.46
C THR A 193 18.47 13.50 47.92
N GLN A 194 19.41 13.31 47.00
CA GLN A 194 20.84 13.13 47.29
C GLN A 194 21.44 14.27 48.14
N GLY A 195 21.05 15.52 47.88
CA GLY A 195 21.51 16.67 48.68
C GLY A 195 20.99 16.68 50.13
N LEU A 196 19.79 16.13 50.38
CA LEU A 196 19.25 15.99 51.72
C LEU A 196 19.92 14.83 52.48
N GLU A 197 20.32 13.77 51.78
CA GLU A 197 21.06 12.62 52.34
C GLU A 197 22.46 13.05 52.80
N THR A 198 23.19 13.80 51.97
CA THR A 198 24.50 14.37 52.34
C THR A 198 24.38 15.34 53.50
N LYS A 199 23.34 16.19 53.53
CA LYS A 199 23.09 17.12 54.63
C LYS A 199 22.74 16.39 55.95
N LEU A 200 21.99 15.29 55.88
CA LEU A 200 21.67 14.47 57.05
C LEU A 200 22.91 13.79 57.63
N GLN A 201 23.79 13.25 56.77
CA GLN A 201 25.07 12.66 57.21
C GLN A 201 25.94 13.69 57.93
N ALA A 202 26.09 14.89 57.35
CA ALA A 202 26.86 15.97 57.98
C ALA A 202 26.31 16.36 59.37
N LEU A 203 24.98 16.49 59.50
CA LEU A 203 24.34 16.81 60.78
C LEU A 203 24.51 15.71 61.83
N VAL A 204 24.48 14.43 61.44
CA VAL A 204 24.70 13.29 62.35
C VAL A 204 26.12 13.32 62.90
N THR A 205 27.12 13.53 62.04
CA THR A 205 28.53 13.62 62.44
C THR A 205 28.78 14.83 63.37
N GLU A 206 28.11 15.96 63.14
CA GLU A 206 28.24 17.16 63.98
C GLU A 206 27.62 16.98 65.37
N ILE A 207 26.49 16.27 65.48
CA ILE A 207 25.85 15.93 66.76
C ILE A 207 26.73 14.99 67.58
N GLU A 208 27.24 13.91 66.98
CA GLU A 208 28.12 12.93 67.64
C GLU A 208 29.39 13.59 68.19
N ALA A 209 29.96 14.53 67.44
CA ALA A 209 31.14 15.30 67.86
C ALA A 209 30.85 16.27 69.04
N LEU A 210 29.62 16.81 69.14
CA LEU A 210 29.20 17.69 70.23
C LEU A 210 28.79 16.94 71.50
N GLU A 211 28.15 15.76 71.37
CA GLU A 211 27.82 14.88 72.51
C GLU A 211 29.07 14.37 73.22
N ALA A 212 30.13 14.05 72.47
CA ALA A 212 31.43 13.62 73.01
C ALA A 212 32.16 14.71 73.81
N ARG A 213 31.91 15.99 73.49
CA ARG A 213 32.55 17.15 74.14
C ARG A 213 31.86 17.60 75.44
N LEU A 214 30.56 17.32 75.59
CA LEU A 214 29.74 17.74 76.74
C LEU A 214 29.98 16.90 78.02
N SER A 215 30.69 15.77 77.93
CA SER A 215 30.97 14.86 79.05
C SER A 215 32.21 15.20 79.90
N GLU A 216 33.05 16.16 79.49
CA GLU A 216 34.41 16.34 80.07
C GLU A 216 34.65 17.59 80.94
N SER A 217 33.71 18.54 81.10
CA SER A 217 34.02 19.82 81.78
C SER A 217 32.99 20.24 82.84
N ARG A 218 33.37 20.19 84.13
CA ARG A 218 32.52 20.63 85.26
C ARG A 218 33.24 21.34 86.42
N HIS A 219 34.48 21.82 86.25
CA HIS A 219 35.16 22.54 87.31
C HIS A 219 35.98 23.70 86.77
N GLU A 220 35.97 24.80 87.54
CA GLU A 220 36.70 26.05 87.34
C GLU A 220 35.86 27.08 86.56
N ARG A 221 35.41 28.16 87.24
CA ARG A 221 34.57 29.24 86.67
C ARG A 221 35.08 30.67 86.96
N ASP A 222 36.20 30.83 87.65
CA ASP A 222 36.57 32.14 88.23
C ASP A 222 37.81 32.83 87.61
N GLN A 223 38.49 32.24 86.61
CA GLN A 223 39.65 32.87 85.94
C GLN A 223 39.33 33.65 84.65
N VAL A 224 38.10 33.58 84.13
CA VAL A 224 37.75 34.03 82.76
C VAL A 224 37.54 35.54 82.62
N ALA A 225 37.10 36.21 83.69
CA ALA A 225 36.67 37.61 83.60
C ALA A 225 37.82 38.60 83.34
N LEU A 226 39.06 38.25 83.67
CA LEU A 226 40.22 39.13 83.55
C LEU A 226 40.83 39.13 82.14
N LYS A 227 40.86 37.97 81.45
CA LYS A 227 41.47 37.83 80.12
C LYS A 227 40.59 38.33 78.97
N LEU A 228 39.26 38.34 79.16
CA LEU A 228 38.31 38.85 78.16
C LEU A 228 38.44 40.33 77.84
N ASN A 229 38.84 41.13 78.83
CA ASN A 229 38.98 42.58 78.66
C ASN A 229 40.24 42.98 77.89
N GLU A 230 41.30 42.16 77.87
CA GLU A 230 42.52 42.42 77.08
C GLU A 230 42.30 42.23 75.57
N VAL A 231 41.45 41.26 75.17
CA VAL A 231 41.18 40.98 73.75
C VAL A 231 40.23 42.03 73.13
N LEU A 232 39.30 42.59 73.92
CA LEU A 232 38.40 43.65 73.47
C LEU A 232 39.13 44.95 73.09
N ALA A 233 40.27 45.26 73.71
CA ALA A 233 41.07 46.44 73.41
C ALA A 233 41.73 46.41 72.02
N GLY A 234 41.79 45.25 71.36
CA GLY A 234 42.37 45.07 70.02
C GLY A 234 41.43 45.35 68.85
N PHE A 235 40.14 45.62 69.10
CA PHE A 235 39.10 45.87 68.09
C PHE A 235 38.44 47.25 68.35
N PRO A 236 38.78 48.31 67.56
CA PRO A 236 38.46 49.70 67.89
C PRO A 236 36.97 50.08 67.97
N ASP A 237 36.08 49.25 67.41
CA ASP A 237 34.65 49.57 67.24
C ASP A 237 33.72 48.86 68.25
N THR A 238 34.26 48.24 69.31
CA THR A 238 33.49 47.40 70.25
C THR A 238 33.60 47.88 71.70
N GLN A 239 32.47 48.22 72.32
CA GLN A 239 32.40 48.57 73.75
C GLN A 239 31.95 47.36 74.58
N SER A 240 32.60 47.11 75.72
CA SER A 240 32.21 46.06 76.68
C SER A 240 30.82 46.36 77.25
N THR A 241 29.95 45.35 77.25
CA THR A 241 28.56 45.47 77.71
C THR A 241 28.37 45.08 79.18
N GLY A 242 29.43 44.63 79.85
CA GLY A 242 29.42 44.24 81.26
C GLY A 242 28.76 42.87 81.52
N ASN A 243 28.30 42.17 80.47
CA ASN A 243 27.81 40.80 80.56
C ASN A 243 28.88 39.83 80.03
N LEU A 244 29.52 39.09 80.94
CA LEU A 244 30.63 38.18 80.67
C LEU A 244 30.38 37.16 79.54
N LEU A 245 29.13 36.71 79.35
CA LEU A 245 28.77 35.73 78.32
C LEU A 245 28.52 36.39 76.95
N HIS A 246 28.01 37.62 76.94
CA HIS A 246 27.79 38.40 75.72
C HIS A 246 29.10 38.99 75.18
N ASP A 247 29.96 39.48 76.07
CA ASP A 247 31.29 40.00 75.74
C ASP A 247 32.20 38.85 75.25
N PHE A 248 32.14 37.66 75.87
CA PHE A 248 32.81 36.46 75.37
C PHE A 248 32.32 36.01 73.99
N LYS A 249 31.00 35.94 73.76
CA LYS A 249 30.43 35.59 72.44
C LYS A 249 30.81 36.57 71.36
N THR A 250 30.83 37.88 71.66
CA THR A 250 31.16 38.94 70.69
C THR A 250 32.64 38.90 70.30
N VAL A 251 33.52 38.75 71.30
CA VAL A 251 34.98 38.58 71.10
C VAL A 251 35.28 37.28 70.34
N GLN A 252 34.63 36.19 70.71
CA GLN A 252 34.75 34.90 70.04
C GLN A 252 34.29 34.97 68.58
N LEU A 253 33.15 35.62 68.28
CA LEU A 253 32.65 35.78 66.90
C LEU A 253 33.59 36.62 66.03
N LYS A 254 34.16 37.69 66.59
CA LYS A 254 35.07 38.59 65.86
C LYS A 254 36.43 37.94 65.63
N VAL A 255 37.00 37.26 66.63
CA VAL A 255 38.27 36.54 66.48
C VAL A 255 38.09 35.29 65.61
N ALA A 256 37.00 34.55 65.76
CA ALA A 256 36.70 33.43 64.86
C ALA A 256 36.45 33.90 63.42
N GLY A 257 35.77 35.04 63.23
CA GLY A 257 35.58 35.64 61.90
C GLY A 257 36.90 36.07 61.26
N LEU A 258 37.78 36.75 62.01
CA LEU A 258 39.12 37.14 61.56
C LEU A 258 39.98 35.90 61.22
N LEU A 259 40.03 34.92 62.12
CA LEU A 259 40.79 33.68 61.96
C LEU A 259 40.27 32.83 60.80
N GLN A 260 38.96 32.68 60.66
CA GLN A 260 38.34 31.95 59.56
C GLN A 260 38.62 32.64 58.22
N THR A 261 38.54 33.97 58.18
CA THR A 261 38.84 34.76 56.97
C THR A 261 40.32 34.65 56.61
N ALA A 262 41.24 34.84 57.57
CA ALA A 262 42.68 34.73 57.34
C ALA A 262 43.12 33.30 56.98
N LYS A 263 42.58 32.26 57.63
CA LYS A 263 42.84 30.85 57.27
C LYS A 263 42.30 30.53 55.88
N ARG A 264 41.08 30.96 55.55
CA ARG A 264 40.49 30.78 54.21
C ARG A 264 41.32 31.48 53.14
N GLN A 265 41.70 32.73 53.37
CA GLN A 265 42.56 33.49 52.45
C GLN A 265 43.94 32.83 52.30
N LYS A 266 44.55 32.34 53.38
CA LYS A 266 45.83 31.60 53.33
C LYS A 266 45.72 30.30 52.55
N THR A 267 44.66 29.52 52.75
CA THR A 267 44.41 28.28 51.98
C THR A 267 44.16 28.58 50.50
N VAL A 268 43.42 29.65 50.19
CA VAL A 268 43.21 30.08 48.80
C VAL A 268 44.54 30.54 48.19
N LEU A 269 45.37 31.27 48.92
CA LEU A 269 46.69 31.70 48.44
C LEU A 269 47.67 30.54 48.23
N SER A 270 47.65 29.51 49.08
CA SER A 270 48.48 28.30 48.88
C SER A 270 48.02 27.49 47.67
N LEU A 271 46.70 27.34 47.47
CA LEU A 271 46.12 26.69 46.30
C LEU A 271 46.43 27.46 45.01
N LEU A 272 46.41 28.80 45.05
CA LEU A 272 46.82 29.65 43.93
C LEU A 272 48.31 29.51 43.62
N GLN A 273 49.17 29.30 44.62
CA GLN A 273 50.59 29.07 44.41
C GLN A 273 50.84 27.70 43.76
N GLU A 274 50.17 26.65 44.22
CA GLU A 274 50.24 25.31 43.64
C GLU A 274 49.69 25.26 42.21
N GLY A 275 48.60 25.98 41.94
CA GLY A 275 47.93 26.04 40.63
C GLY A 275 48.55 27.02 39.63
N TRP A 276 49.62 27.74 39.99
CA TRP A 276 50.15 28.83 39.17
C TRP A 276 50.70 28.36 37.82
N ALA A 277 51.49 27.29 37.83
CA ALA A 277 52.06 26.71 36.61
C ALA A 277 50.98 26.15 35.67
N GLU A 278 49.93 25.55 36.23
CA GLU A 278 48.79 25.05 35.48
C GLU A 278 47.96 26.18 34.85
N TYR A 279 47.81 27.30 35.54
CA TYR A 279 47.13 28.48 35.01
C TYR A 279 47.89 29.13 33.84
N GLU A 280 49.20 29.34 33.98
CA GLU A 280 50.02 29.91 32.89
C GLU A 280 50.07 28.99 31.67
N SER A 281 50.27 27.68 31.89
CA SER A 281 50.19 26.67 30.85
C SER A 281 48.80 26.64 30.20
N GLY A 282 47.74 26.72 31.00
CA GLY A 282 46.35 26.75 30.53
C GLY A 282 46.04 27.96 29.66
N LEU A 283 46.53 29.16 30.01
CA LEU A 283 46.38 30.35 29.18
C LEU A 283 47.09 30.23 27.83
N GLN A 284 48.31 29.67 27.81
CA GLN A 284 49.03 29.40 26.56
C GLN A 284 48.31 28.38 25.69
N GLN A 285 47.84 27.27 26.28
CA GLN A 285 47.08 26.24 25.59
C GLN A 285 45.74 26.75 25.05
N LEU A 286 45.03 27.63 25.77
CA LEU A 286 43.82 28.27 25.28
C LEU A 286 44.08 29.15 24.06
N GLY A 287 45.20 29.89 24.03
CA GLY A 287 45.62 30.65 22.85
C GLY A 287 45.84 29.74 21.65
N ILE A 288 46.68 28.72 21.80
CA ILE A 288 47.01 27.75 20.74
C ILE A 288 45.75 27.04 20.22
N ASN A 289 44.89 26.55 21.12
CA ASN A 289 43.69 25.81 20.73
C ASN A 289 42.65 26.73 20.04
N ARG A 290 42.54 28.00 20.44
CA ARG A 290 41.65 28.96 19.78
C ARG A 290 42.14 29.31 18.37
N ASP A 291 43.44 29.48 18.19
CA ASP A 291 44.03 29.72 16.88
C ASP A 291 43.85 28.49 15.96
N LEU A 292 44.10 27.29 16.48
CA LEU A 292 43.86 26.03 15.76
C LEU A 292 42.39 25.85 15.39
N LEU A 293 41.46 26.15 16.30
CA LEU A 293 40.02 26.08 16.02
C LEU A 293 39.63 27.04 14.90
N LYS A 294 40.21 28.25 14.88
CA LYS A 294 39.98 29.23 13.82
C LYS A 294 40.44 28.70 12.47
N GLU A 295 41.65 28.13 12.39
CA GLU A 295 42.19 27.51 11.16
C GLU A 295 41.33 26.34 10.67
N ILE A 296 40.90 25.45 11.57
CA ILE A 296 40.00 24.33 11.23
C ILE A 296 38.67 24.87 10.70
N THR A 297 38.09 25.89 11.33
CA THR A 297 36.80 26.47 10.93
C THR A 297 36.89 27.13 9.54
N GLU A 298 37.97 27.87 9.27
CA GLU A 298 38.25 28.45 7.95
C GLU A 298 38.41 27.35 6.87
N THR A 299 39.08 26.25 7.21
CA THR A 299 39.24 25.09 6.32
C THR A 299 37.90 24.40 6.02
N ILE A 300 37.05 24.19 7.03
CA ILE A 300 35.69 23.63 6.86
C ILE A 300 34.86 24.53 5.95
N ALA A 301 34.90 25.85 6.15
CA ALA A 301 34.18 26.80 5.30
C ALA A 301 34.62 26.73 3.83
N LYS A 302 35.94 26.64 3.59
CA LYS A 302 36.50 26.45 2.24
C LYS A 302 36.05 25.14 1.60
N LEU A 303 36.14 24.03 2.33
CA LEU A 303 35.71 22.72 1.83
C LEU A 303 34.21 22.65 1.55
N ASN A 304 33.38 23.27 2.38
CA ASN A 304 31.93 23.36 2.15
C ASN A 304 31.60 24.11 0.86
N ASN A 305 32.30 25.22 0.58
CA ASN A 305 32.11 25.96 -0.66
C ASN A 305 32.52 25.12 -1.90
N GLU A 306 33.68 24.46 -1.84
CA GLU A 306 34.14 23.55 -2.90
C GLU A 306 33.17 22.38 -3.12
N HIS A 307 32.67 21.77 -2.03
CA HIS A 307 31.66 20.71 -2.09
C HIS A 307 30.37 21.19 -2.75
N SER A 308 29.86 22.38 -2.37
CA SER A 308 28.65 22.96 -2.96
C SER A 308 28.80 23.17 -4.47
N GLN A 309 29.93 23.71 -4.93
CA GLN A 309 30.19 23.93 -6.35
C GLN A 309 30.27 22.61 -7.14
N LEU A 310 30.91 21.57 -6.58
CA LEU A 310 31.00 20.27 -7.22
C LEU A 310 29.64 19.54 -7.25
N ALA A 311 28.86 19.65 -6.17
CA ALA A 311 27.52 19.07 -6.10
C ALA A 311 26.55 19.73 -7.10
N GLU A 312 26.64 21.05 -7.28
CA GLU A 312 25.86 21.78 -8.29
C GLU A 312 26.24 21.34 -9.71
N LYS A 313 27.53 21.22 -10.02
CA LYS A 313 28.01 20.67 -11.30
C LYS A 313 27.50 19.26 -11.55
N LEU A 314 27.52 18.40 -10.52
CA LEU A 314 27.04 17.02 -10.62
C LEU A 314 25.52 16.97 -10.87
N SER A 315 24.76 17.84 -10.21
CA SER A 315 23.33 17.97 -10.42
C SER A 315 23.01 18.42 -11.85
N ALA A 316 23.73 19.44 -12.36
CA ALA A 316 23.57 19.92 -13.73
C ALA A 316 23.90 18.84 -14.77
N LEU A 317 25.01 18.10 -14.58
CA LEU A 317 25.42 17.00 -15.45
C LEU A 317 24.36 15.87 -15.46
N ASN A 318 23.85 15.48 -14.30
CA ASN A 318 22.80 14.46 -14.19
C ASN A 318 21.50 14.89 -14.89
N ALA A 319 21.13 16.17 -14.78
CA ALA A 319 19.96 16.72 -15.46
C ALA A 319 20.15 16.71 -17.00
N GLN A 320 21.33 17.09 -17.48
CA GLN A 320 21.69 17.02 -18.90
C GLN A 320 21.63 15.59 -19.44
N MET A 321 22.19 14.62 -18.72
CA MET A 321 22.11 13.20 -19.08
C MET A 321 20.67 12.70 -19.12
N GLY A 322 19.84 13.09 -18.15
CA GLY A 322 18.41 12.76 -18.12
C GLY A 322 17.68 13.27 -19.36
N GLN A 323 17.90 14.54 -19.74
CA GLN A 323 17.30 15.14 -20.92
C GLN A 323 17.80 14.50 -22.21
N ALA A 324 19.10 14.25 -22.33
CA ALA A 324 19.71 13.60 -23.50
C ALA A 324 19.11 12.21 -23.74
N LYS A 325 18.84 11.44 -22.68
CA LYS A 325 18.17 10.13 -22.80
C LYS A 325 16.75 10.24 -23.35
N ILE A 326 15.94 11.16 -22.82
CA ILE A 326 14.58 11.42 -23.31
C ILE A 326 14.61 11.81 -24.80
N ASN A 327 15.57 12.65 -25.18
CA ASN A 327 15.77 13.10 -26.56
C ASN A 327 16.11 11.93 -27.51
N VAL A 328 17.00 11.02 -27.09
CA VAL A 328 17.36 9.82 -27.86
C VAL A 328 16.17 8.89 -28.03
N ASP A 329 15.43 8.62 -26.96
CA ASP A 329 14.28 7.70 -27.00
C ASP A 329 13.15 8.24 -27.89
N TRP A 330 12.88 9.55 -27.81
CA TRP A 330 11.93 10.22 -28.70
C TRP A 330 12.37 10.13 -30.16
N ALA A 331 13.65 10.42 -30.44
CA ALA A 331 14.14 10.41 -31.81
C ALA A 331 14.13 9.01 -32.43
N ARG A 332 14.58 7.98 -31.68
CA ARG A 332 14.57 6.59 -32.12
C ARG A 332 13.17 6.08 -32.45
N LYS A 333 12.19 6.38 -31.58
CA LYS A 333 10.79 6.00 -31.82
C LYS A 333 10.21 6.62 -33.11
N ASN A 334 10.56 7.87 -33.41
CA ASN A 334 10.12 8.51 -34.65
C ASN A 334 10.89 7.97 -35.86
N THR A 335 12.18 7.67 -35.74
CA THR A 335 12.95 7.00 -36.80
C THR A 335 12.33 5.65 -37.17
N GLU A 336 11.96 4.82 -36.20
CA GLU A 336 11.30 3.52 -36.43
C GLU A 336 9.96 3.65 -37.19
N ILE A 337 9.23 4.74 -37.00
CA ILE A 337 8.00 5.03 -37.75
C ILE A 337 8.35 5.37 -39.21
N LEU A 338 9.37 6.22 -39.42
CA LEU A 338 9.79 6.66 -40.75
C LEU A 338 10.56 5.59 -41.54
N ASP A 339 11.18 4.61 -40.88
CA ASP A 339 11.88 3.49 -41.54
C ASP A 339 10.93 2.63 -42.38
N ARG A 340 9.64 2.59 -42.02
CA ARG A 340 8.61 1.88 -42.78
C ARG A 340 8.36 2.47 -44.16
N TRP A 341 8.77 3.72 -44.38
CA TRP A 341 8.63 4.39 -45.67
C TRP A 341 9.37 3.67 -46.79
N ASP A 342 10.58 3.18 -46.53
CA ASP A 342 11.39 2.50 -47.53
C ASP A 342 10.72 1.19 -47.99
N THR A 343 10.04 0.51 -47.07
CA THR A 343 9.21 -0.68 -47.37
C THR A 343 7.99 -0.33 -48.21
N ILE A 344 7.33 0.81 -47.95
CA ILE A 344 6.17 1.27 -48.74
C ILE A 344 6.58 1.58 -50.17
N ILE A 345 7.64 2.37 -50.38
CA ILE A 345 8.03 2.82 -51.73
C ILE A 345 8.63 1.71 -52.59
N ALA A 346 9.14 0.64 -51.98
CA ALA A 346 9.67 -0.53 -52.67
C ALA A 346 8.58 -1.57 -53.01
N ASP A 347 7.39 -1.45 -52.45
CA ASP A 347 6.32 -2.43 -52.64
C ASP A 347 5.73 -2.36 -54.08
N PRO A 348 5.63 -3.48 -54.81
CA PRO A 348 5.07 -3.50 -56.16
C PRO A 348 3.65 -2.93 -56.29
N VAL A 349 2.79 -3.09 -55.27
CA VAL A 349 1.43 -2.55 -55.24
C VAL A 349 1.46 -1.03 -55.18
N PHE A 350 2.40 -0.47 -54.41
CA PHE A 350 2.61 0.96 -54.32
C PHE A 350 3.14 1.54 -55.64
N VAL A 351 4.17 0.91 -56.22
CA VAL A 351 4.78 1.35 -57.48
C VAL A 351 3.80 1.34 -58.65
N GLN A 352 2.93 0.33 -58.73
CA GLN A 352 1.89 0.27 -59.78
C GLN A 352 0.85 1.38 -59.65
N ARG A 353 0.53 1.80 -58.42
CA ARG A 353 -0.53 2.81 -58.14
C ARG A 353 0.00 4.24 -58.21
N PHE A 354 1.29 4.46 -57.94
CA PHE A 354 1.95 5.76 -57.98
C PHE A 354 3.20 5.72 -58.89
N PRO A 355 3.02 5.76 -60.22
CA PRO A 355 4.14 5.78 -61.17
C PRO A 355 4.86 7.13 -61.25
N GLN A 356 4.25 8.21 -60.72
CA GLN A 356 4.82 9.55 -60.73
C GLN A 356 5.79 9.79 -59.55
N PRO A 357 6.80 10.66 -59.71
CA PRO A 357 7.78 10.94 -58.66
C PRO A 357 7.23 11.77 -57.49
N ASP A 358 6.19 12.58 -57.73
CA ASP A 358 5.60 13.47 -56.73
C ASP A 358 4.46 12.77 -55.97
N ILE A 359 4.67 12.51 -54.68
CA ILE A 359 3.71 11.82 -53.82
C ILE A 359 3.41 12.71 -52.60
N SER A 360 2.20 13.24 -52.49
CA SER A 360 1.75 13.95 -51.28
C SER A 360 0.94 13.01 -50.38
N PHE A 361 0.88 13.30 -49.06
CA PHE A 361 0.03 12.55 -48.14
C PHE A 361 -1.47 12.69 -48.47
N GLU A 362 -1.87 13.81 -49.06
CA GLU A 362 -3.23 14.02 -49.58
C GLU A 362 -3.53 13.09 -50.75
N LEU A 363 -2.56 12.88 -51.65
CA LEU A 363 -2.69 11.95 -52.77
C LEU A 363 -2.82 10.49 -52.29
N LEU A 364 -2.10 10.13 -51.21
CA LEU A 364 -2.24 8.82 -50.56
C LEU A 364 -3.64 8.61 -49.98
N GLN A 365 -4.19 9.64 -49.32
CA GLN A 365 -5.55 9.60 -48.77
C GLN A 365 -6.63 9.43 -49.84
N GLN A 366 -6.46 10.04 -51.02
CA GLN A 366 -7.42 9.93 -52.12
C GLN A 366 -7.38 8.56 -52.81
N ASN A 367 -6.22 7.91 -52.83
CA ASN A 367 -6.01 6.67 -53.56
C ASN A 367 -6.21 5.40 -52.74
N PHE A 368 -6.09 5.47 -51.40
CA PHE A 368 -6.41 4.35 -50.51
C PHE A 368 -7.69 4.63 -49.72
N VAL A 369 -8.76 3.88 -50.04
CA VAL A 369 -10.05 4.02 -49.35
C VAL A 369 -9.92 3.68 -47.87
N GLU A 370 -9.05 2.71 -47.57
CA GLU A 370 -8.72 2.23 -46.25
C GLU A 370 -8.06 3.31 -45.38
N TYR A 371 -7.38 4.30 -45.99
CA TYR A 371 -6.73 5.40 -45.28
C TYR A 371 -7.73 6.25 -44.50
N GLY A 372 -8.91 6.48 -45.10
CA GLY A 372 -10.01 7.26 -44.52
C GLY A 372 -10.81 6.53 -43.44
N TRP A 373 -10.53 5.25 -43.19
CA TRP A 373 -11.20 4.50 -42.13
C TRP A 373 -10.63 4.84 -40.75
N ASP A 374 -11.46 4.67 -39.71
CA ASP A 374 -11.03 4.71 -38.33
C ASP A 374 -10.08 3.55 -38.01
N ALA A 375 -9.26 3.71 -36.96
CA ALA A 375 -8.24 2.72 -36.60
C ALA A 375 -8.83 1.34 -36.29
N ASP A 376 -9.99 1.27 -35.66
CA ASP A 376 -10.64 0.01 -35.31
C ASP A 376 -11.14 -0.73 -36.55
N ARG A 377 -11.67 -0.01 -37.55
CA ARG A 377 -12.07 -0.58 -38.84
C ARG A 377 -10.85 -1.04 -39.65
N GLN A 378 -9.77 -0.26 -39.68
CA GLN A 378 -8.52 -0.66 -40.35
C GLN A 378 -7.95 -1.96 -39.74
N GLN A 379 -7.91 -2.06 -38.41
CA GLN A 379 -7.39 -3.24 -37.73
C GLN A 379 -8.30 -4.47 -37.90
N ARG A 380 -9.63 -4.30 -37.82
CA ARG A 380 -10.58 -5.38 -38.09
C ARG A 380 -10.44 -5.90 -39.52
N TRP A 381 -10.25 -5.01 -40.50
CA TRP A 381 -10.05 -5.40 -41.89
C TRP A 381 -8.73 -6.14 -42.11
N LEU A 382 -7.64 -5.67 -41.50
CA LEU A 382 -6.34 -6.36 -41.52
C LEU A 382 -6.49 -7.80 -40.99
N ASN A 383 -7.08 -7.96 -39.80
CA ASN A 383 -7.29 -9.26 -39.18
C ASN A 383 -8.21 -10.16 -40.02
N ALA A 384 -9.24 -9.59 -40.66
CA ALA A 384 -10.17 -10.31 -41.53
C ALA A 384 -9.45 -10.86 -42.77
N LEU A 385 -8.60 -10.07 -43.42
CA LEU A 385 -7.81 -10.50 -44.58
C LEU A 385 -6.77 -11.56 -44.20
N GLU A 386 -6.08 -11.41 -43.07
CA GLU A 386 -5.15 -12.44 -42.57
C GLU A 386 -5.87 -13.77 -42.30
N TYR A 387 -7.07 -13.71 -41.72
CA TYR A 387 -7.91 -14.90 -41.52
C TYR A 387 -8.35 -15.52 -42.85
N LEU A 388 -8.81 -14.73 -43.82
CA LEU A 388 -9.23 -15.22 -45.14
C LEU A 388 -8.08 -15.87 -45.91
N ILE A 389 -6.87 -15.29 -45.85
CA ILE A 389 -5.67 -15.88 -46.45
C ILE A 389 -5.34 -17.21 -45.78
N SER A 390 -5.44 -17.29 -44.45
CA SER A 390 -5.22 -18.55 -43.72
C SER A 390 -6.23 -19.65 -44.08
N GLN A 391 -7.46 -19.26 -44.46
CA GLN A 391 -8.55 -20.17 -44.83
C GLN A 391 -8.74 -20.31 -46.34
N LYS A 392 -7.81 -19.78 -47.16
CA LYS A 392 -7.97 -19.67 -48.62
C LYS A 392 -8.25 -21.02 -49.29
N SER A 393 -7.51 -22.06 -48.92
CA SER A 393 -7.70 -23.41 -49.46
C SER A 393 -9.07 -24.00 -49.10
N THR A 394 -9.51 -23.81 -47.86
CA THR A 394 -10.83 -24.26 -47.38
C THR A 394 -11.96 -23.49 -48.06
N LEU A 395 -11.80 -22.19 -48.28
CA LEU A 395 -12.78 -21.37 -48.99
C LEU A 395 -12.95 -21.85 -50.44
N LEU A 396 -11.84 -22.11 -51.15
CA LEU A 396 -11.87 -22.62 -52.53
C LEU A 396 -12.52 -24.01 -52.62
N ASP A 397 -12.18 -24.93 -51.72
CA ASP A 397 -12.80 -26.26 -51.65
C ASP A 397 -14.31 -26.18 -51.39
N LEU A 398 -14.75 -25.30 -50.48
CA LEU A 398 -16.18 -25.10 -50.20
C LEU A 398 -16.93 -24.50 -51.41
N LEU A 399 -16.32 -23.55 -52.13
CA LEU A 399 -16.91 -22.97 -53.34
C LEU A 399 -17.04 -24.01 -54.45
N GLN A 400 -16.00 -24.82 -54.67
CA GLN A 400 -16.03 -25.90 -55.65
C GLN A 400 -17.09 -26.94 -55.31
N ARG A 401 -17.17 -27.39 -54.04
CA ARG A 401 -18.22 -28.33 -53.59
C ARG A 401 -19.63 -27.76 -53.75
N LYS A 402 -19.84 -26.47 -53.46
CA LYS A 402 -21.12 -25.79 -53.68
C LYS A 402 -21.52 -25.86 -55.16
N GLU A 403 -20.58 -25.59 -56.06
CA GLU A 403 -20.81 -25.65 -57.51
C GLU A 403 -21.12 -27.07 -57.98
N ASP A 404 -20.36 -28.08 -57.53
CA ASP A 404 -20.58 -29.49 -57.91
C ASP A 404 -21.96 -30.01 -57.45
N LEU A 405 -22.40 -29.63 -56.26
CA LEU A 405 -23.73 -29.97 -55.74
C LEU A 405 -24.85 -29.26 -56.51
N LEU A 406 -24.65 -28.00 -56.93
CA LEU A 406 -25.65 -27.29 -57.73
C LEU A 406 -25.77 -27.86 -59.15
N ARG A 407 -24.68 -28.39 -59.72
CA ARG A 407 -24.68 -29.02 -61.05
C ARG A 407 -25.41 -30.38 -61.07
N ASN A 408 -25.41 -31.11 -59.96
CA ASN A 408 -26.00 -32.46 -59.86
C ASN A 408 -27.12 -32.53 -58.79
N PRO A 409 -28.31 -31.95 -59.06
CA PRO A 409 -29.39 -31.95 -58.09
C PRO A 409 -30.00 -33.35 -57.90
N VAL A 410 -30.13 -33.78 -56.64
CA VAL A 410 -30.83 -35.02 -56.27
C VAL A 410 -32.23 -34.67 -55.78
N LEU A 411 -33.26 -35.10 -56.53
CA LEU A 411 -34.66 -34.82 -56.21
C LEU A 411 -35.30 -35.94 -55.38
N PRO A 412 -36.21 -35.60 -54.44
CA PRO A 412 -36.95 -36.59 -53.67
C PRO A 412 -37.93 -37.38 -54.57
N PRO A 413 -38.29 -38.62 -54.18
CA PRO A 413 -39.28 -39.42 -54.89
C PRO A 413 -40.66 -38.74 -54.97
N ALA A 414 -41.16 -38.53 -56.18
CA ALA A 414 -42.41 -37.78 -56.43
C ALA A 414 -43.66 -38.36 -55.73
N ASN A 415 -43.74 -39.69 -55.60
CA ASN A 415 -44.91 -40.39 -55.07
C ASN A 415 -44.63 -41.14 -53.76
N PHE A 416 -43.67 -40.70 -52.94
CA PHE A 416 -43.23 -41.43 -51.73
C PHE A 416 -44.38 -41.84 -50.81
N VAL A 417 -45.25 -40.88 -50.47
CA VAL A 417 -46.40 -41.09 -49.57
C VAL A 417 -47.38 -42.10 -50.18
N GLN A 418 -47.62 -42.00 -51.49
CA GLN A 418 -48.53 -42.91 -52.19
C GLN A 418 -47.93 -44.32 -52.29
N THR A 419 -46.64 -44.46 -52.62
CA THR A 419 -45.94 -45.76 -52.67
C THR A 419 -45.86 -46.42 -51.31
N SER A 420 -45.61 -45.65 -50.24
CA SER A 420 -45.64 -46.15 -48.86
C SER A 420 -47.03 -46.64 -48.46
N LYS A 421 -48.07 -45.90 -48.84
CA LYS A 421 -49.46 -46.29 -48.57
C LYS A 421 -49.85 -47.56 -49.32
N SER A 422 -49.54 -47.64 -50.62
CA SER A 422 -49.81 -48.82 -51.45
C SER A 422 -49.07 -50.07 -50.96
N ALA A 423 -47.84 -49.91 -50.45
CA ALA A 423 -47.08 -51.03 -49.87
C ALA A 423 -47.72 -51.55 -48.57
N ASP A 424 -48.23 -50.65 -47.71
CA ASP A 424 -48.92 -51.04 -46.49
C ASP A 424 -50.29 -51.68 -46.79
N GLU A 425 -51.06 -51.11 -47.74
CA GLU A 425 -52.32 -51.69 -48.23
C GLU A 425 -52.11 -53.10 -48.82
N ALA A 426 -51.08 -53.31 -49.63
CA ALA A 426 -50.73 -54.61 -50.21
C ALA A 426 -50.34 -55.63 -49.12
N LYS A 427 -49.58 -55.21 -48.10
CA LYS A 427 -49.24 -56.04 -46.94
C LYS A 427 -50.48 -56.45 -46.16
N GLN A 428 -51.40 -55.53 -45.89
CA GLN A 428 -52.67 -55.84 -45.20
C GLN A 428 -53.54 -56.80 -46.00
N ALA A 429 -53.63 -56.62 -47.33
CA ALA A 429 -54.35 -57.52 -48.22
C ALA A 429 -53.79 -58.95 -48.16
N ARG A 430 -52.46 -59.10 -48.11
CA ARG A 430 -51.80 -60.40 -47.95
C ARG A 430 -52.05 -61.02 -46.56
N ILE A 431 -52.05 -60.24 -45.48
CA ILE A 431 -52.44 -60.73 -44.13
C ILE A 431 -53.86 -61.30 -44.16
N LYS A 432 -54.80 -60.56 -44.76
CA LYS A 432 -56.20 -60.97 -44.84
C LYS A 432 -56.37 -62.25 -45.68
N ALA A 433 -55.76 -62.30 -46.86
CA ALA A 433 -55.81 -63.48 -47.73
C ALA A 433 -55.19 -64.71 -47.06
N GLN A 434 -54.13 -64.54 -46.27
CA GLN A 434 -53.51 -65.61 -45.49
C GLN A 434 -54.46 -66.15 -44.41
N ALA A 435 -55.12 -65.25 -43.66
CA ALA A 435 -56.07 -65.63 -42.63
C ALA A 435 -57.30 -66.36 -43.21
N GLU A 436 -57.81 -65.92 -44.37
CA GLU A 436 -58.92 -66.58 -45.08
C GLU A 436 -58.53 -67.98 -45.57
N PHE A 437 -57.31 -68.16 -46.11
CA PHE A 437 -56.78 -69.47 -46.48
C PHE A 437 -56.61 -70.40 -45.26
N ASP A 438 -56.05 -69.89 -44.17
CA ASP A 438 -55.83 -70.66 -42.95
C ASP A 438 -57.16 -71.09 -42.27
N ALA A 439 -58.20 -70.26 -42.34
CA ALA A 439 -59.52 -70.55 -41.77
C ALA A 439 -60.29 -71.65 -42.53
N LEU A 440 -60.10 -71.77 -43.85
CA LEU A 440 -60.75 -72.78 -44.69
C LEU A 440 -60.03 -74.13 -44.67
N SER A 441 -58.80 -74.19 -44.15
CA SER A 441 -57.99 -75.41 -44.08
C SER A 441 -58.27 -76.20 -42.79
N SER A 442 -59.17 -77.20 -42.83
CA SER A 442 -59.44 -78.05 -41.65
C SER A 442 -58.33 -79.09 -41.40
N VAL A 443 -58.17 -79.56 -40.15
CA VAL A 443 -57.20 -80.62 -39.78
C VAL A 443 -57.45 -81.93 -40.55
N ILE A 444 -58.69 -82.21 -40.93
CA ILE A 444 -59.06 -83.37 -41.75
C ILE A 444 -58.54 -83.20 -43.18
N ASP A 445 -58.53 -81.99 -43.73
CA ASP A 445 -58.01 -81.74 -45.07
C ASP A 445 -56.48 -81.74 -45.10
N ARG A 446 -55.82 -81.36 -43.99
CA ARG A 446 -54.37 -81.60 -43.80
C ARG A 446 -54.03 -83.09 -43.71
N LEU A 447 -54.84 -83.89 -43.01
CA LEU A 447 -54.69 -85.36 -42.95
C LEU A 447 -54.97 -86.03 -44.30
N ARG A 448 -55.95 -85.55 -45.09
CA ARG A 448 -56.21 -86.03 -46.46
C ARG A 448 -55.08 -85.66 -47.42
N ALA A 449 -54.52 -84.46 -47.30
CA ALA A 449 -53.37 -84.04 -48.11
C ALA A 449 -52.14 -84.93 -47.82
N LEU A 450 -51.87 -85.22 -46.55
CA LEU A 450 -50.80 -86.16 -46.15
C LEU A 450 -51.08 -87.61 -46.57
N GLY A 451 -52.33 -88.07 -46.47
CA GLY A 451 -52.76 -89.38 -46.96
C GLY A 451 -52.60 -89.52 -48.48
N HIS A 452 -52.89 -88.45 -49.24
CA HIS A 452 -52.64 -88.39 -50.68
C HIS A 452 -51.16 -88.43 -51.05
N GLU A 453 -50.32 -87.74 -50.27
CA GLU A 453 -48.87 -87.77 -50.47
C GLU A 453 -48.31 -89.18 -50.20
N ALA A 454 -48.84 -89.90 -49.21
CA ALA A 454 -48.49 -91.30 -48.94
C ALA A 454 -48.95 -92.26 -50.06
N VAL A 455 -50.12 -92.03 -50.68
CA VAL A 455 -50.62 -92.87 -51.79
C VAL A 455 -49.87 -92.59 -53.10
N LYS A 456 -49.39 -91.37 -53.34
CA LYS A 456 -48.53 -91.01 -54.49
C LYS A 456 -47.22 -91.81 -54.57
N ALA A 457 -46.79 -92.43 -53.47
CA ALA A 457 -45.60 -93.27 -53.42
C ALA A 457 -45.89 -94.77 -53.71
N LEU A 458 -47.15 -95.18 -53.84
CA LEU A 458 -47.54 -96.57 -54.11
C LEU A 458 -47.58 -96.86 -55.62
N THR A 459 -47.00 -97.99 -56.02
CA THR A 459 -46.98 -98.46 -57.42
C THR A 459 -48.00 -99.58 -57.70
N SER A 460 -48.70 -100.08 -56.68
CA SER A 460 -49.73 -101.13 -56.82
C SER A 460 -51.14 -100.57 -56.65
N GLY A 461 -52.13 -101.20 -57.30
CA GLY A 461 -53.55 -100.83 -57.18
C GLY A 461 -54.22 -101.28 -55.87
N HIS A 462 -53.47 -101.83 -54.92
CA HIS A 462 -54.01 -102.31 -53.65
C HIS A 462 -54.07 -101.19 -52.61
N CYS A 463 -55.26 -100.97 -52.05
CA CYS A 463 -55.43 -99.97 -50.99
C CYS A 463 -54.92 -100.51 -49.65
N PRO A 464 -53.92 -99.88 -48.99
CA PRO A 464 -53.34 -100.38 -47.75
C PRO A 464 -54.25 -100.21 -46.51
N LEU A 465 -55.36 -99.47 -46.63
CA LEU A 465 -56.29 -99.20 -45.53
C LEU A 465 -57.50 -100.14 -45.52
N CYS A 466 -58.04 -100.47 -46.70
CA CYS A 466 -59.21 -101.34 -46.83
C CYS A 466 -58.95 -102.65 -47.59
N SER A 467 -57.72 -102.85 -48.07
CA SER A 467 -57.26 -104.04 -48.80
C SER A 467 -58.02 -104.34 -50.10
N HIS A 468 -58.78 -103.37 -50.62
CA HIS A 468 -59.48 -103.50 -51.90
C HIS A 468 -58.51 -103.32 -53.07
N ASP A 469 -58.66 -104.16 -54.11
CA ASP A 469 -57.84 -104.11 -55.32
C ASP A 469 -58.48 -103.26 -56.41
N TRP A 470 -57.91 -102.09 -56.66
CA TRP A 470 -58.35 -101.15 -57.68
C TRP A 470 -57.73 -101.43 -59.05
N LYS A 471 -57.00 -102.54 -59.20
CA LYS A 471 -56.39 -103.06 -60.45
C LYS A 471 -55.22 -102.23 -61.00
N SER A 472 -55.15 -100.91 -60.78
CA SER A 472 -53.97 -100.08 -61.08
C SER A 472 -53.79 -98.95 -60.06
N ALA A 473 -52.55 -98.48 -59.90
CA ALA A 473 -52.25 -97.34 -59.03
C ALA A 473 -52.97 -96.06 -59.53
N ASP A 474 -53.08 -95.86 -60.84
CA ASP A 474 -53.75 -94.69 -61.42
C ASP A 474 -55.26 -94.66 -61.12
N ALA A 475 -55.93 -95.82 -61.15
CA ALA A 475 -57.35 -95.90 -60.80
C ALA A 475 -57.63 -95.61 -59.31
N LEU A 476 -56.71 -96.03 -58.42
CA LEU A 476 -56.76 -95.66 -57.00
C LEU A 476 -56.53 -94.15 -56.80
N HIS A 477 -55.59 -93.54 -57.55
CA HIS A 477 -55.33 -92.10 -57.50
C HIS A 477 -56.53 -91.27 -57.98
N GLU A 478 -57.19 -91.69 -59.05
CA GLU A 478 -58.34 -90.97 -59.63
C GLU A 478 -59.55 -91.01 -58.69
N HIS A 479 -59.80 -92.15 -58.04
CA HIS A 479 -60.89 -92.27 -57.07
C HIS A 479 -60.65 -91.44 -55.79
N LEU A 480 -59.40 -91.28 -55.36
CA LEU A 480 -59.07 -90.45 -54.20
C LEU A 480 -59.09 -88.95 -54.55
N THR A 481 -58.75 -88.56 -55.78
CA THR A 481 -58.73 -87.15 -56.20
C THR A 481 -60.12 -86.53 -56.38
N TYR A 482 -61.15 -87.31 -56.70
CA TYR A 482 -62.53 -86.80 -56.73
C TYR A 482 -63.09 -86.43 -55.33
N ALA A 483 -62.42 -86.85 -54.25
CA ALA A 483 -62.79 -86.50 -52.88
C ALA A 483 -62.00 -85.31 -52.30
N ALA A 484 -61.21 -84.60 -53.12
CA ALA A 484 -60.21 -83.64 -52.67
C ALA A 484 -60.58 -82.18 -52.97
N ALA A 485 -60.60 -81.37 -51.90
CA ALA A 485 -60.71 -79.91 -51.86
C ALA A 485 -62.05 -79.30 -52.33
N THR A 486 -62.69 -78.54 -51.43
CA THR A 486 -63.83 -77.72 -51.84
C THR A 486 -63.36 -76.58 -52.75
N PRO A 487 -64.18 -76.13 -53.71
CA PRO A 487 -63.86 -75.01 -54.61
C PRO A 487 -63.43 -73.74 -53.86
N GLU A 488 -63.91 -73.54 -52.63
CA GLU A 488 -63.56 -72.38 -51.81
C GLU A 488 -62.07 -72.37 -51.40
N LEU A 489 -61.46 -73.52 -51.13
CA LEU A 489 -60.06 -73.60 -50.69
C LEU A 489 -59.06 -73.28 -51.82
N GLN A 490 -59.38 -73.66 -53.06
CA GLN A 490 -58.56 -73.34 -54.23
C GLN A 490 -58.60 -71.83 -54.56
N ALA A 491 -59.78 -71.20 -54.44
CA ALA A 491 -59.92 -69.77 -54.63
C ALA A 491 -59.13 -68.97 -53.58
N ALA A 492 -59.19 -69.38 -52.30
CA ALA A 492 -58.43 -68.74 -51.23
C ALA A 492 -56.90 -68.83 -51.44
N LYS A 493 -56.40 -69.97 -51.96
CA LYS A 493 -54.98 -70.15 -52.29
C LYS A 493 -54.51 -69.19 -53.40
N SER A 494 -55.26 -69.08 -54.49
CA SER A 494 -54.92 -68.18 -55.60
C SER A 494 -54.94 -66.71 -55.20
N ASN A 495 -55.89 -66.32 -54.33
CA ASN A 495 -55.95 -64.98 -53.76
C ASN A 495 -54.72 -64.66 -52.90
N LEU A 496 -54.25 -65.62 -52.09
CA LEU A 496 -53.04 -65.47 -51.29
C LEU A 496 -51.79 -65.30 -52.17
N GLU A 497 -51.61 -66.13 -53.19
CA GLU A 497 -50.46 -66.03 -54.13
C GLU A 497 -50.45 -64.66 -54.85
N THR A 498 -51.62 -64.16 -55.27
CA THR A 498 -51.76 -62.84 -55.90
C THR A 498 -51.43 -61.71 -54.92
N ALA A 499 -51.88 -61.81 -53.67
CA ALA A 499 -51.60 -60.83 -52.64
C ALA A 499 -50.10 -60.81 -52.26
N GLN A 500 -49.44 -61.97 -52.22
CA GLN A 500 -47.99 -62.08 -51.99
C GLN A 500 -47.17 -61.43 -53.12
N ALA A 501 -47.52 -61.69 -54.39
CA ALA A 501 -46.87 -61.05 -55.52
C ALA A 501 -47.04 -59.51 -55.52
N THR A 502 -48.22 -59.04 -55.12
CA THR A 502 -48.53 -57.61 -55.02
C THR A 502 -47.75 -56.94 -53.88
N GLU A 503 -47.64 -57.58 -52.70
CA GLU A 503 -46.80 -57.11 -51.58
C GLU A 503 -45.34 -57.01 -52.00
N GLN A 504 -44.81 -58.02 -52.70
CA GLN A 504 -43.41 -58.03 -53.14
C GLN A 504 -43.12 -56.87 -54.11
N LEU A 505 -44.00 -56.61 -55.07
CA LEU A 505 -43.85 -55.51 -56.03
C LEU A 505 -43.83 -54.13 -55.36
N TRP A 506 -44.77 -53.87 -54.44
CA TRP A 506 -44.82 -52.59 -53.73
C TRP A 506 -43.72 -52.44 -52.68
N SER A 507 -43.29 -53.53 -52.05
CA SER A 507 -42.14 -53.55 -51.13
C SER A 507 -40.84 -53.16 -51.85
N SER A 508 -40.56 -53.74 -53.02
CA SER A 508 -39.41 -53.34 -53.84
C SER A 508 -39.50 -51.87 -54.30
N SER A 509 -40.70 -51.41 -54.70
CA SER A 509 -40.92 -50.02 -55.08
C SER A 509 -40.70 -49.04 -53.92
N LEU A 510 -41.14 -49.40 -52.71
CA LEU A 510 -40.91 -48.63 -51.49
C LEU A 510 -39.42 -48.61 -51.10
N GLN A 511 -38.70 -49.72 -51.26
CA GLN A 511 -37.26 -49.78 -51.02
C GLN A 511 -36.49 -48.82 -51.94
N THR A 512 -36.80 -48.80 -53.24
CA THR A 512 -36.21 -47.85 -54.19
C THR A 512 -36.55 -46.40 -53.82
N ALA A 513 -37.80 -46.13 -53.43
CA ALA A 513 -38.21 -44.79 -53.01
C ALA A 513 -37.50 -44.34 -51.72
N ASN A 514 -37.31 -45.23 -50.74
CA ASN A 514 -36.53 -44.94 -49.52
C ASN A 514 -35.05 -44.63 -49.81
N LEU A 515 -34.43 -45.36 -50.73
CA LEU A 515 -33.06 -45.09 -51.15
C LEU A 515 -32.94 -43.72 -51.85
N GLN A 516 -33.92 -43.37 -52.69
CA GLN A 516 -33.96 -42.04 -53.32
C GLN A 516 -34.19 -40.92 -52.29
N GLN A 517 -35.10 -41.11 -51.33
CA GLN A 517 -35.39 -40.16 -50.27
C GLN A 517 -34.14 -39.89 -49.40
N SER A 518 -33.45 -40.94 -48.96
CA SER A 518 -32.22 -40.78 -48.16
C SER A 518 -31.10 -40.10 -48.94
N SER A 519 -31.00 -40.32 -50.26
CA SER A 519 -30.05 -39.64 -51.13
C SER A 519 -30.36 -38.14 -51.27
N ALA A 520 -31.64 -37.77 -51.41
CA ALA A 520 -32.08 -36.37 -51.47
C ALA A 520 -31.89 -35.63 -50.13
N GLU A 521 -32.14 -36.31 -49.00
CA GLU A 521 -31.89 -35.77 -47.66
C GLU A 521 -30.39 -35.54 -47.43
N ASN A 522 -29.54 -36.49 -47.79
CA ASN A 522 -28.08 -36.34 -47.73
C ASN A 522 -27.58 -35.19 -48.60
N TYR A 523 -28.09 -35.07 -49.83
CA TYR A 523 -27.79 -33.94 -50.72
C TYR A 523 -28.16 -32.59 -50.09
N SER A 524 -29.39 -32.45 -49.57
CA SER A 524 -29.85 -31.23 -48.91
C SER A 524 -29.01 -30.90 -47.66
N ALA A 525 -28.64 -31.91 -46.88
CA ALA A 525 -27.80 -31.74 -45.69
C ALA A 525 -26.38 -31.26 -46.06
N GLN A 526 -25.79 -31.81 -47.12
CA GLN A 526 -24.48 -31.38 -47.61
C GLN A 526 -24.51 -29.95 -48.15
N LEU A 527 -25.51 -29.59 -48.95
CA LEU A 527 -25.67 -28.25 -49.49
C LEU A 527 -25.86 -27.21 -48.38
N LYS A 528 -26.67 -27.53 -47.37
CA LYS A 528 -26.84 -26.71 -46.17
C LYS A 528 -25.53 -26.57 -45.37
N SER A 529 -24.81 -27.66 -45.16
CA SER A 529 -23.52 -27.64 -44.43
C SER A 529 -22.48 -26.75 -45.11
N VAL A 530 -22.39 -26.79 -46.44
CA VAL A 530 -21.48 -25.93 -47.20
C VAL A 530 -21.91 -24.46 -47.08
N ALA A 531 -23.20 -24.16 -47.21
CA ALA A 531 -23.73 -22.81 -47.05
C ALA A 531 -23.47 -22.24 -45.63
N ASP A 532 -23.70 -23.03 -44.58
CA ASP A 532 -23.47 -22.64 -43.19
C ASP A 532 -21.99 -22.35 -42.92
N LYS A 533 -21.07 -23.17 -43.48
CA LYS A 533 -19.63 -22.94 -43.36
C LYS A 533 -19.18 -21.65 -44.06
N LEU A 534 -19.65 -21.41 -45.29
CA LEU A 534 -19.37 -20.16 -46.01
C LEU A 534 -19.92 -18.94 -45.25
N LYS A 535 -21.14 -19.05 -44.70
CA LYS A 535 -21.72 -18.00 -43.86
C LYS A 535 -20.90 -17.72 -42.60
N SER A 536 -20.41 -18.77 -41.93
CA SER A 536 -19.58 -18.61 -40.73
C SER A 536 -18.25 -17.89 -41.00
N ILE A 537 -17.68 -18.06 -42.19
CA ILE A 537 -16.47 -17.34 -42.61
C ILE A 537 -16.79 -15.85 -42.81
N ASP A 538 -17.92 -15.51 -43.43
CA ASP A 538 -18.35 -14.12 -43.59
C ASP A 538 -18.73 -13.46 -42.26
N GLU A 539 -19.45 -14.15 -41.36
CA GLU A 539 -19.81 -13.60 -40.04
C GLU A 539 -18.58 -13.20 -39.22
N LYS A 540 -17.46 -13.92 -39.37
CA LYS A 540 -16.19 -13.59 -38.71
C LYS A 540 -15.41 -12.45 -39.37
N THR A 541 -15.56 -12.28 -40.68
CA THR A 541 -14.71 -11.38 -41.48
C THR A 541 -15.42 -10.13 -41.95
N SER A 542 -16.75 -10.14 -42.02
CA SER A 542 -17.60 -9.13 -42.65
C SER A 542 -17.11 -8.75 -44.05
N TYR A 543 -16.53 -9.71 -44.78
CA TYR A 543 -15.87 -9.48 -46.05
C TYR A 543 -16.86 -9.08 -47.15
N LEU A 544 -17.97 -9.81 -47.26
CA LEU A 544 -18.99 -9.56 -48.28
C LEU A 544 -19.64 -8.19 -48.10
N ALA A 545 -19.91 -7.80 -46.86
CA ALA A 545 -20.42 -6.46 -46.53
C ALA A 545 -19.40 -5.36 -46.88
N THR A 546 -18.12 -5.58 -46.59
CA THR A 546 -17.06 -4.59 -46.85
C THR A 546 -16.76 -4.42 -48.35
N MET A 547 -16.80 -5.51 -49.11
CA MET A 547 -16.57 -5.51 -50.57
C MET A 547 -17.84 -5.27 -51.39
N ASN A 548 -19.00 -5.11 -50.75
CA ASN A 548 -20.31 -4.97 -51.38
C ASN A 548 -20.61 -6.11 -52.39
N LYS A 549 -20.45 -7.35 -51.94
CA LYS A 549 -20.67 -8.58 -52.73
C LYS A 549 -21.77 -9.42 -52.09
N ALA A 550 -22.59 -10.08 -52.92
CA ALA A 550 -23.69 -10.93 -52.44
C ALA A 550 -23.21 -12.32 -51.97
N GLU A 551 -22.17 -12.86 -52.61
CA GLU A 551 -21.59 -14.17 -52.27
C GLU A 551 -20.07 -14.20 -52.57
N PHE A 552 -19.35 -15.13 -51.94
CA PHE A 552 -17.92 -15.34 -52.20
C PHE A 552 -17.61 -15.76 -53.64
N SER A 553 -18.54 -16.42 -54.33
CA SER A 553 -18.42 -16.80 -55.75
C SER A 553 -18.27 -15.59 -56.69
N ALA A 554 -18.79 -14.42 -56.28
CA ALA A 554 -18.68 -13.16 -57.02
C ALA A 554 -17.42 -12.33 -56.66
N SER A 555 -16.53 -12.89 -55.83
CA SER A 555 -15.32 -12.25 -55.32
C SER A 555 -14.07 -12.89 -55.92
N ASP A 556 -13.03 -12.11 -56.15
CA ASP A 556 -11.73 -12.63 -56.59
C ASP A 556 -10.90 -13.06 -55.38
N VAL A 557 -10.90 -14.36 -55.08
CA VAL A 557 -10.17 -14.94 -53.94
C VAL A 557 -8.65 -14.78 -54.09
N ASN A 558 -8.14 -14.51 -55.29
CA ASN A 558 -6.71 -14.26 -55.52
C ASN A 558 -6.30 -12.81 -55.18
N SER A 559 -7.27 -11.93 -54.93
CA SER A 559 -7.02 -10.53 -54.58
C SER A 559 -6.74 -10.30 -53.09
N PHE A 560 -6.87 -11.32 -52.23
CA PHE A 560 -6.71 -11.16 -50.77
C PHE A 560 -5.31 -10.69 -50.38
N GLU A 561 -4.28 -11.26 -51.00
CA GLU A 561 -2.89 -10.86 -50.78
C GLU A 561 -2.66 -9.40 -51.19
N TYR A 562 -3.26 -8.97 -52.31
CA TYR A 562 -3.21 -7.57 -52.75
C TYR A 562 -3.91 -6.62 -51.77
N LEU A 563 -5.11 -6.99 -51.29
CA LEU A 563 -5.86 -6.21 -50.32
C LEU A 563 -5.13 -6.11 -48.98
N LEU A 564 -4.44 -7.18 -48.56
CA LEU A 564 -3.63 -7.19 -47.34
C LEU A 564 -2.46 -6.20 -47.45
N THR A 565 -1.78 -6.18 -48.59
CA THR A 565 -0.72 -5.22 -48.86
C THR A 565 -1.27 -3.79 -48.91
N SER A 566 -2.44 -3.57 -49.54
CA SER A 566 -3.13 -2.28 -49.61
C SER A 566 -3.42 -1.69 -48.21
N ILE A 567 -4.01 -2.47 -47.29
CA ILE A 567 -4.31 -2.00 -45.93
C ILE A 567 -3.04 -1.74 -45.11
N LYS A 568 -1.98 -2.54 -45.28
CA LYS A 568 -0.69 -2.33 -44.60
C LYS A 568 -0.03 -1.03 -45.02
N ILE A 569 -0.01 -0.76 -46.33
CA ILE A 569 0.48 0.50 -46.89
C ILE A 569 -0.32 1.68 -46.33
N ALA A 570 -1.66 1.60 -46.33
CA ALA A 570 -2.51 2.67 -45.82
C ALA A 570 -2.27 2.96 -44.32
N LEU A 571 -2.09 1.91 -43.50
CA LEU A 571 -1.81 2.02 -42.07
C LEU A 571 -0.45 2.67 -41.79
N ASP A 572 0.61 2.21 -42.45
CA ASP A 572 1.96 2.75 -42.22
C ASP A 572 2.09 4.16 -42.80
N ALA A 573 1.51 4.43 -43.97
CA ALA A 573 1.46 5.77 -44.55
C ALA A 573 0.75 6.78 -43.63
N LYS A 574 -0.37 6.39 -43.01
CA LYS A 574 -1.11 7.24 -42.07
C LYS A 574 -0.30 7.56 -40.82
N LYS A 575 0.38 6.57 -40.24
CA LYS A 575 1.28 6.78 -39.08
C LYS A 575 2.43 7.73 -39.41
N ILE A 576 3.00 7.61 -40.61
CA ILE A 576 4.05 8.51 -41.08
C ILE A 576 3.47 9.93 -41.25
N ALA A 577 2.33 10.08 -41.91
CA ALA A 577 1.67 11.37 -42.11
C ALA A 577 1.31 12.09 -40.80
N GLU A 578 0.93 11.35 -39.75
CA GLU A 578 0.64 11.89 -38.42
C GLU A 578 1.91 12.32 -37.67
N ALA A 579 3.04 11.65 -37.91
CA ALA A 579 4.32 11.96 -37.27
C ALA A 579 5.04 13.15 -37.93
N MET A 580 4.94 13.28 -39.25
CA MET A 580 5.69 14.28 -40.05
C MET A 580 5.52 15.73 -39.57
N PRO A 581 4.29 16.27 -39.35
CA PRO A 581 4.13 17.67 -38.93
C PRO A 581 4.86 18.01 -37.63
N ARG A 582 4.90 17.07 -36.69
CA ARG A 582 5.58 17.24 -35.39
C ARG A 582 7.10 17.24 -35.55
N ILE A 583 7.61 16.41 -36.45
CA ILE A 583 9.05 16.30 -36.74
C ILE A 583 9.51 17.53 -37.53
N ASP A 584 8.72 17.96 -38.51
CA ASP A 584 9.00 19.15 -39.33
C ASP A 584 9.00 20.43 -38.47
N GLU A 585 8.03 20.58 -37.56
CA GLU A 585 8.00 21.68 -36.60
C GLU A 585 9.22 21.66 -35.67
N PHE A 586 9.58 20.48 -35.16
CA PHE A 586 10.70 20.33 -34.23
C PHE A 586 12.05 20.67 -34.87
N PHE A 587 12.30 20.21 -36.09
CA PHE A 587 13.55 20.45 -36.82
C PHE A 587 13.53 21.67 -37.74
N GLN A 588 12.39 22.40 -37.80
CA GLN A 588 12.17 23.51 -38.72
C GLN A 588 12.48 23.14 -40.18
N LEU A 589 12.08 21.94 -40.59
CA LEU A 589 12.30 21.47 -41.95
C LEU A 589 11.37 22.21 -42.92
N PRO A 590 11.81 22.51 -44.15
CA PRO A 590 10.92 23.07 -45.17
C PRO A 590 9.79 22.08 -45.43
N SER A 591 8.55 22.57 -45.43
CA SER A 591 7.35 21.76 -45.70
C SER A 591 7.44 21.19 -47.12
N SER A 592 7.96 19.97 -47.24
CA SER A 592 8.03 19.28 -48.53
C SER A 592 6.62 18.82 -48.89
N VAL A 593 6.10 19.32 -50.02
CA VAL A 593 4.84 18.83 -50.59
C VAL A 593 4.99 17.35 -51.02
N ASN A 594 6.22 16.92 -51.30
CA ASN A 594 6.54 15.54 -51.67
C ASN A 594 7.05 14.73 -50.46
N ALA A 595 6.27 13.72 -50.07
CA ALA A 595 6.62 12.75 -49.03
C ALA A 595 7.86 11.91 -49.40
N ARG A 596 8.12 11.71 -50.71
CA ARG A 596 9.26 10.93 -51.20
C ARG A 596 10.61 11.57 -50.84
N ASP A 597 10.66 12.89 -50.75
CA ASP A 597 11.85 13.65 -50.37
C ASP A 597 11.80 14.09 -48.90
N GLY A 598 10.61 14.44 -48.40
CA GLY A 598 10.41 14.92 -47.03
C GLY A 598 10.69 13.85 -45.96
N VAL A 599 10.19 12.63 -46.15
CA VAL A 599 10.35 11.56 -45.16
C VAL A 599 11.82 11.15 -44.97
N PRO A 600 12.63 10.93 -46.04
CA PRO A 600 14.05 10.67 -45.89
C PRO A 600 14.83 11.84 -45.26
N ALA A 601 14.46 13.09 -45.55
CA ALA A 601 15.08 14.26 -44.94
C ALA A 601 14.83 14.35 -43.43
N ALA A 602 13.57 14.15 -43.00
CA ALA A 602 13.18 14.09 -41.60
C ALA A 602 13.86 12.92 -40.86
N ARG A 603 13.95 11.75 -41.49
CA ARG A 603 14.67 10.58 -40.96
C ARG A 603 16.15 10.88 -40.74
N LYS A 604 16.81 11.52 -41.71
CA LYS A 604 18.22 11.91 -41.60
C LYS A 604 18.45 12.90 -40.44
N ALA A 605 17.54 13.86 -40.25
CA ALA A 605 17.59 14.80 -39.14
C ALA A 605 17.49 14.09 -37.77
N LEU A 606 16.55 13.14 -37.63
CA LEU A 606 16.38 12.33 -36.43
C LEU A 606 17.61 11.44 -36.12
N ILE A 607 18.22 10.85 -37.14
CA ILE A 607 19.45 10.04 -36.98
C ILE A 607 20.60 10.92 -36.47
N HIS A 608 20.83 12.08 -37.08
CA HIS A 608 21.86 13.01 -36.61
C HIS A 608 21.59 13.50 -35.18
N TYR A 609 20.33 13.82 -34.85
CA TYR A 609 19.91 14.21 -33.52
C TYR A 609 20.19 13.11 -32.49
N THR A 610 19.87 11.86 -32.83
CA THR A 610 20.16 10.68 -32.00
C THR A 610 21.66 10.54 -31.76
N GLN A 611 22.47 10.61 -32.82
CA GLN A 611 23.93 10.50 -32.73
C GLN A 611 24.54 11.59 -31.85
N HIS A 612 24.05 12.83 -31.95
CA HIS A 612 24.51 13.96 -31.13
C HIS A 612 24.29 13.70 -29.63
N PHE A 613 23.07 13.34 -29.23
CA PHE A 613 22.76 13.08 -27.81
C PHE A 613 23.35 11.77 -27.29
N GLU A 614 23.55 10.75 -28.13
CA GLU A 614 24.28 9.54 -27.75
C GLU A 614 25.78 9.82 -27.52
N GLN A 615 26.40 10.69 -28.31
CA GLN A 615 27.77 11.16 -28.06
C GLN A 615 27.85 11.97 -26.77
N GLN A 616 26.88 12.86 -26.52
CA GLN A 616 26.79 13.61 -25.28
C GLN A 616 26.65 12.68 -24.06
N LEU A 617 25.75 11.69 -24.09
CA LEU A 617 25.59 10.71 -23.01
C LEU A 617 26.87 9.92 -22.70
N LYS A 618 27.66 9.59 -23.73
CA LYS A 618 28.95 8.92 -23.55
C LYS A 618 30.00 9.82 -22.89
N SER A 619 30.06 11.09 -23.31
CA SER A 619 30.95 12.08 -22.70
C SER A 619 30.58 12.33 -21.23
N ASP A 620 29.31 12.64 -20.98
CA ASP A 620 28.82 12.98 -19.64
C ASP A 620 28.90 11.76 -18.70
N GLY A 621 28.63 10.56 -19.21
CA GLY A 621 28.78 9.30 -18.47
C GLY A 621 30.23 8.94 -18.12
N ALA A 622 31.22 9.47 -18.84
CA ALA A 622 32.64 9.32 -18.49
C ALA A 622 33.08 10.33 -17.40
N GLU A 623 32.47 11.52 -17.36
CA GLU A 623 32.77 12.58 -16.39
C GLU A 623 32.06 12.35 -15.04
N GLN A 624 30.83 11.81 -15.05
CA GLN A 624 29.98 11.61 -13.87
C GLN A 624 30.67 10.85 -12.72
N PRO A 625 31.39 9.73 -12.95
CA PRO A 625 32.02 8.98 -11.86
C PRO A 625 33.17 9.76 -11.19
N ALA A 626 33.94 10.52 -11.98
CA ALA A 626 35.04 11.33 -11.46
C ALA A 626 34.50 12.44 -10.56
N LEU A 627 33.46 13.14 -11.01
CA LEU A 627 32.84 14.21 -10.25
C LEU A 627 32.14 13.70 -8.98
N THR A 628 31.45 12.55 -9.07
CA THR A 628 30.84 11.86 -7.92
C THR A 628 31.88 11.50 -6.86
N ARG A 629 33.05 10.99 -7.28
CA ARG A 629 34.16 10.68 -6.38
C ARG A 629 34.69 11.94 -5.69
N SER A 630 34.91 13.02 -6.44
CA SER A 630 35.39 14.29 -5.87
C SER A 630 34.40 14.90 -4.86
N VAL A 631 33.10 14.81 -5.09
CA VAL A 631 32.07 15.23 -4.12
C VAL A 631 32.17 14.40 -2.83
N ALA A 632 32.28 13.07 -2.95
CA ALA A 632 32.39 12.18 -1.81
C ALA A 632 33.68 12.41 -0.99
N GLU A 633 34.83 12.59 -1.66
CA GLU A 633 36.12 12.89 -1.02
C GLU A 633 36.08 14.21 -0.22
N LYS A 634 35.43 15.24 -0.77
CA LYS A 634 35.25 16.53 -0.07
C LYS A 634 34.34 16.39 1.13
N LEU A 635 33.24 15.63 1.03
CA LEU A 635 32.35 15.37 2.15
C LEU A 635 33.07 14.62 3.28
N GLN A 636 33.88 13.61 2.95
CA GLN A 636 34.67 12.87 3.93
C GLN A 636 35.70 13.78 4.62
N SER A 637 36.34 14.69 3.86
CA SER A 637 37.28 15.67 4.41
C SER A 637 36.60 16.66 5.36
N ILE A 638 35.38 17.11 5.03
CA ILE A 638 34.57 17.97 5.90
C ILE A 638 34.24 17.24 7.21
N GLN A 639 33.81 15.97 7.14
CA GLN A 639 33.49 15.17 8.31
C GLN A 639 34.71 14.99 9.23
N ALA A 640 35.87 14.67 8.66
CA ALA A 640 37.12 14.53 9.43
C ALA A 640 37.51 15.83 10.15
N LYS A 641 37.47 16.98 9.45
CA LYS A 641 37.79 18.29 10.04
C LYS A 641 36.75 18.73 11.08
N THR A 642 35.49 18.36 10.91
CA THR A 642 34.42 18.63 11.90
C THR A 642 34.67 17.86 13.20
N GLN A 643 35.09 16.59 13.11
CA GLN A 643 35.48 15.81 14.29
C GLN A 643 36.69 16.43 15.02
N GLU A 644 37.69 16.87 14.28
CA GLU A 644 38.86 17.59 14.83
C GLU A 644 38.43 18.87 15.56
N SER A 645 37.52 19.67 14.98
CA SER A 645 36.95 20.86 15.63
C SER A 645 36.26 20.54 16.96
N HIS A 646 35.50 19.44 17.02
CA HIS A 646 34.85 19.02 18.27
C HIS A 646 35.85 18.63 19.36
N GLN A 647 36.94 17.94 18.99
CA GLN A 647 38.00 17.58 19.94
C GLN A 647 38.72 18.82 20.49
N VAL A 648 39.06 19.78 19.62
CA VAL A 648 39.69 21.04 20.04
C VAL A 648 38.74 21.86 20.93
N ASN A 649 37.45 21.94 20.59
CA ASN A 649 36.44 22.60 21.44
C ASN A 649 36.30 21.96 22.82
N ALA A 650 36.31 20.62 22.91
CA ALA A 650 36.29 19.92 24.19
C ALA A 650 37.54 20.24 25.04
N SER A 651 38.72 20.31 24.39
CA SER A 651 39.96 20.74 25.04
C SER A 651 39.90 22.18 25.53
N ILE A 652 39.38 23.12 24.72
CA ILE A 652 39.16 24.52 25.13
C ILE A 652 38.24 24.59 26.35
N ALA A 653 37.15 23.82 26.37
CA ALA A 653 36.21 23.81 27.50
C ALA A 653 36.88 23.33 28.79
N ALA A 654 37.63 22.22 28.72
CA ALA A 654 38.34 21.66 29.88
C ALA A 654 39.40 22.63 30.43
N VAL A 655 40.23 23.23 29.56
CA VAL A 655 41.27 24.18 30.00
C VAL A 655 40.65 25.50 30.49
N SER A 656 39.54 25.95 29.88
CA SER A 656 38.83 27.16 30.34
C SER A 656 38.26 26.99 31.74
N GLU A 657 37.82 25.79 32.12
CA GLU A 657 37.35 25.51 33.49
C GLU A 657 38.47 25.69 34.52
N ILE A 658 39.68 25.19 34.22
CA ILE A 658 40.87 25.34 35.07
C ILE A 658 41.23 26.83 35.23
N VAL A 659 41.30 27.57 34.12
CA VAL A 659 41.64 29.01 34.11
C VAL A 659 40.59 29.83 34.86
N ASN A 660 39.29 29.58 34.62
CA ASN A 660 38.21 30.29 35.30
C ASN A 660 38.18 30.00 36.80
N ARG A 661 38.46 28.76 37.21
CA ARG A 661 38.55 28.38 38.64
C ARG A 661 39.66 29.16 39.34
N PHE A 662 40.84 29.22 38.74
CA PHE A 662 41.98 29.99 39.26
C PHE A 662 41.65 31.49 39.37
N GLN A 663 41.05 32.06 38.33
CA GLN A 663 40.72 33.48 38.29
C GLN A 663 39.64 33.87 39.30
N SER A 664 38.67 32.98 39.55
CA SER A 664 37.68 33.16 40.61
C SER A 664 38.32 33.15 42.00
N GLN A 665 39.26 32.22 42.25
CA GLN A 665 40.00 32.14 43.50
C GLN A 665 40.90 33.36 43.72
N TRP A 666 41.53 33.87 42.65
CA TRP A 666 42.32 35.10 42.69
C TRP A 666 41.46 36.32 43.06
N ASN A 667 40.30 36.46 42.44
CA ASN A 667 39.38 37.57 42.68
C ASN A 667 38.83 37.58 44.12
N GLU A 668 38.71 36.42 44.76
CA GLU A 668 38.26 36.29 46.15
C GLU A 668 39.21 36.98 47.14
N VAL A 669 40.52 36.96 46.88
CA VAL A 669 41.53 37.53 47.79
C VAL A 669 41.97 38.93 47.35
N ASN A 670 42.09 39.16 46.04
CA ASN A 670 42.68 40.39 45.49
C ASN A 670 41.66 41.34 44.83
N SER A 671 40.35 41.12 45.03
CA SER A 671 39.27 42.04 44.62
C SER A 671 39.32 42.52 43.15
N GLY A 672 39.77 41.64 42.23
CA GLY A 672 39.83 41.96 40.80
C GLY A 672 41.11 42.66 40.32
N LEU A 673 42.15 42.76 41.15
CA LEU A 673 43.48 43.24 40.73
C LEU A 673 44.15 42.25 39.76
N PRO A 674 45.06 42.70 38.87
CA PRO A 674 45.73 41.82 37.90
C PRO A 674 46.58 40.74 38.57
N VAL A 675 46.60 39.54 37.98
CA VAL A 675 47.39 38.40 38.46
C VAL A 675 48.88 38.72 38.38
N SER A 676 49.55 38.80 39.53
CA SER A 676 50.99 39.10 39.63
C SER A 676 51.60 38.38 40.84
N VAL A 677 52.79 37.80 40.65
CA VAL A 677 53.56 37.13 41.72
C VAL A 677 53.90 38.12 42.84
N GLU A 678 54.17 39.38 42.50
CA GLU A 678 54.47 40.44 43.48
C GLU A 678 53.26 40.75 44.37
N LEU A 679 52.05 40.77 43.77
CA LEU A 679 50.81 41.02 44.48
C LEU A 679 50.38 39.82 45.34
N HIS A 680 50.61 38.59 44.85
CA HIS A 680 50.41 37.36 45.62
C HIS A 680 51.28 37.37 46.88
N THR A 681 52.58 37.64 46.72
CA THR A 681 53.55 37.67 47.83
C THR A 681 53.22 38.76 48.86
N ALA A 682 52.84 39.96 48.40
CA ALA A 682 52.42 41.07 49.27
C ALA A 682 51.16 40.73 50.07
N THR A 683 50.17 40.10 49.41
CA THR A 683 48.91 39.69 50.06
C THR A 683 49.12 38.53 51.01
N GLN A 684 49.97 37.56 50.67
CA GLN A 684 50.38 36.49 51.56
C GLN A 684 51.05 37.02 52.83
N THR A 685 51.97 37.98 52.70
CA THR A 685 52.64 38.61 53.86
C THR A 685 51.62 39.34 54.76
N CYS A 686 50.64 40.02 54.17
CA CYS A 686 49.56 40.69 54.90
C CYS A 686 48.67 39.69 55.66
N VAL A 687 48.22 38.64 54.98
CA VAL A 687 47.36 37.59 55.56
C VAL A 687 48.10 36.78 56.63
N GLU A 688 49.40 36.53 56.49
CA GLU A 688 50.23 35.89 57.51
C GLU A 688 50.38 36.77 58.77
N GLY A 689 50.50 38.09 58.61
CA GLY A 689 50.48 39.05 59.72
C GLY A 689 49.12 39.09 60.44
N GLU A 690 48.02 39.06 59.70
CA GLU A 690 46.66 38.98 60.27
C GLU A 690 46.38 37.63 60.94
N LEU A 691 46.89 36.52 60.38
CA LEU A 691 46.77 35.19 60.96
C LEU A 691 47.55 35.08 62.27
N ALA A 692 48.79 35.57 62.32
CA ALA A 692 49.58 35.58 63.55
C ALA A 692 48.91 36.42 64.66
N ARG A 693 48.29 37.54 64.27
CA ARG A 693 47.48 38.37 65.18
C ARG A 693 46.22 37.64 65.65
N ALA A 694 45.53 36.94 64.76
CA ALA A 694 44.34 36.15 65.06
C ALA A 694 44.63 34.95 65.97
N GLU A 695 45.72 34.22 65.71
CA GLU A 695 46.20 33.08 66.53
C GLU A 695 46.62 33.54 67.93
N GLY A 696 47.23 34.72 68.05
CA GLY A 696 47.51 35.35 69.35
C GLY A 696 46.23 35.67 70.15
N TYR A 697 45.15 36.11 69.49
CA TYR A 697 43.85 36.29 70.16
C TYR A 697 43.14 34.96 70.46
N GLU A 698 43.28 33.94 69.60
CA GLU A 698 42.73 32.59 69.80
C GLU A 698 43.35 31.89 71.01
N LEU A 699 44.66 32.04 71.22
CA LEU A 699 45.37 31.52 72.40
C LEU A 699 44.78 32.11 73.70
N ASN A 700 44.49 33.42 73.72
CA ASN A 700 43.87 34.09 74.87
C ASN A 700 42.39 33.71 75.11
N ILE A 701 41.63 33.43 74.03
CA ILE A 701 40.22 33.01 74.11
C ILE A 701 40.08 31.53 74.45
N SER A 702 40.97 30.66 73.97
CA SER A 702 40.96 29.23 74.25
C SER A 702 41.15 28.91 75.73
N GLU A 703 41.98 29.69 76.44
CA GLU A 703 42.10 29.66 77.89
C GLU A 703 40.82 30.14 78.62
N CYS A 704 40.04 31.03 78.01
CA CYS A 704 38.75 31.51 78.54
C CYS A 704 37.58 30.54 78.26
N LYS A 705 37.68 29.73 77.20
CA LYS A 705 36.61 28.86 76.69
C LYS A 705 36.41 27.58 77.51
N ILE A 706 37.45 27.09 78.19
CA ILE A 706 37.38 25.85 79.01
C ILE A 706 36.38 25.99 80.18
N LEU A 707 36.11 27.22 80.64
CA LEU A 707 35.34 27.50 81.86
C LEU A 707 33.85 27.90 81.62
N LEU A 708 33.42 28.17 80.38
CA LEU A 708 32.04 28.66 80.06
C LEU A 708 31.25 27.78 79.06
N SER A 709 31.84 26.75 78.45
CA SER A 709 31.28 26.06 77.27
C SER A 709 30.15 25.04 77.52
N VAL A 710 29.67 24.86 78.76
CA VAL A 710 28.67 23.81 79.05
C VAL A 710 27.24 24.22 78.68
N ASP A 711 26.90 25.51 78.72
CA ASP A 711 25.53 25.99 78.46
C ASP A 711 25.27 26.31 76.97
N ASP A 712 26.30 26.70 76.20
CA ASP A 712 26.16 27.03 74.76
C ASP A 712 26.16 25.78 73.86
N ASP A 713 26.96 24.77 74.22
CA ASP A 713 27.00 23.49 73.51
C ASP A 713 25.69 22.72 73.67
N SER A 714 24.97 22.89 74.78
CA SER A 714 23.67 22.24 75.03
C SER A 714 22.49 22.92 74.32
N GLU A 715 22.49 24.24 74.12
CA GLU A 715 21.54 24.92 73.22
C GLU A 715 21.82 24.60 71.74
N ARG A 716 23.09 24.56 71.34
CA ARG A 716 23.49 24.19 69.98
C ARG A 716 23.08 22.76 69.65
N LEU A 717 23.26 21.83 70.59
CA LEU A 717 22.80 20.43 70.45
C LEU A 717 21.29 20.35 70.23
N ARG A 718 20.48 21.12 70.98
CA ARG A 718 19.02 21.17 70.77
C ARG A 718 18.65 21.73 69.40
N SER A 719 19.36 22.74 68.91
CA SER A 719 19.11 23.32 67.58
C SER A 719 19.45 22.35 66.44
N LEU A 720 20.56 21.62 66.56
CA LEU A 720 20.98 20.61 65.58
C LEU A 720 20.07 19.38 65.60
N HIS A 721 19.58 18.96 66.77
CA HIS A 721 18.54 17.93 66.87
C HIS A 721 17.25 18.34 66.15
N LYS A 722 16.82 19.61 66.30
CA LYS A 722 15.65 20.15 65.61
C LYS A 722 15.87 20.23 64.09
N GLU A 723 17.05 20.64 63.64
CA GLU A 723 17.38 20.70 62.21
C GLU A 723 17.49 19.30 61.59
N LYS A 724 18.12 18.35 62.29
CA LYS A 724 18.15 16.93 61.91
C LYS A 724 16.74 16.39 61.73
N GLN A 725 15.84 16.63 62.68
CA GLN A 725 14.45 16.20 62.58
C GLN A 725 13.76 16.75 61.32
N VAL A 726 13.89 18.05 61.04
CA VAL A 726 13.29 18.68 59.85
C VAL A 726 13.86 18.13 58.55
N VAL A 727 15.18 17.91 58.47
CA VAL A 727 15.83 17.33 57.28
C VAL A 727 15.42 15.87 57.10
N THR A 728 15.33 15.09 58.17
CA THR A 728 14.82 13.70 58.13
C THR A 728 13.37 13.63 57.66
N GLU A 729 12.49 14.51 58.14
CA GLU A 729 11.10 14.58 57.71
C GLU A 729 10.99 14.93 56.22
N LYS A 730 11.76 15.91 55.74
CA LYS A 730 11.83 16.29 54.32
C LYS A 730 12.39 15.18 53.43
N LEU A 731 13.43 14.48 53.89
CA LEU A 731 14.00 13.36 53.18
C LEU A 731 12.98 12.22 53.05
N LYS A 732 12.30 11.87 54.15
CA LYS A 732 11.25 10.85 54.17
C LYS A 732 10.08 11.22 53.25
N ALA A 733 9.66 12.49 53.24
CA ALA A 733 8.63 12.98 52.33
C ALA A 733 9.07 12.89 50.86
N GLY A 734 10.28 13.35 50.53
CA GLY A 734 10.85 13.26 49.18
C GLY A 734 10.98 11.82 48.67
N GLN A 735 11.52 10.92 49.50
CA GLN A 735 11.59 9.49 49.21
C GLN A 735 10.19 8.88 49.02
N SER A 736 9.24 9.23 49.90
CA SER A 736 7.85 8.77 49.76
C SER A 736 7.20 9.22 48.45
N HIS A 737 7.46 10.45 47.98
CA HIS A 737 6.95 10.94 46.70
C HIS A 737 7.57 10.22 45.50
N ILE A 738 8.89 9.97 45.55
CA ILE A 738 9.61 9.19 44.54
C ILE A 738 9.05 7.77 44.48
N THR A 739 8.95 7.08 45.62
CA THR A 739 8.40 5.72 45.69
C THR A 739 6.93 5.68 45.24
N ALA A 740 6.13 6.68 45.59
CA ALA A 740 4.75 6.77 45.12
C ALA A 740 4.68 6.94 43.60
N ALA A 741 5.54 7.78 43.01
CA ALA A 741 5.64 7.97 41.57
C ALA A 741 6.12 6.70 40.85
N ASP A 742 7.17 6.04 41.35
CA ASP A 742 7.69 4.78 40.80
C ASP A 742 6.63 3.66 40.85
N ASN A 743 5.91 3.54 41.97
CA ASN A 743 4.79 2.60 42.11
C ASN A 743 3.63 2.93 41.15
N ALA A 744 3.30 4.22 40.99
CA ALA A 744 2.25 4.65 40.06
C ALA A 744 2.64 4.35 38.61
N ILE A 745 3.89 4.63 38.22
CA ILE A 745 4.42 4.29 36.89
C ILE A 745 4.38 2.79 36.66
N GLY A 746 4.84 1.98 37.63
CA GLY A 746 4.80 0.52 37.53
C GLY A 746 3.39 -0.02 37.34
N ARG A 747 2.46 0.34 38.24
CA ARG A 747 1.05 -0.08 38.17
C ARG A 747 0.36 0.38 36.89
N TYR A 748 0.63 1.60 36.45
CA TYR A 748 0.02 2.14 35.24
C TYR A 748 0.62 1.51 33.98
N SER A 749 1.93 1.23 33.96
CA SER A 749 2.59 0.48 32.89
C SER A 749 1.99 -0.91 32.74
N ASP A 750 1.78 -1.63 33.85
CA ASP A 750 1.08 -2.92 33.85
C ASP A 750 -0.37 -2.79 33.36
N HIS A 751 -1.07 -1.72 33.75
CA HIS A 751 -2.42 -1.46 33.25
C HIS A 751 -2.45 -1.24 31.73
N VAL A 752 -1.55 -0.41 31.18
CA VAL A 752 -1.44 -0.20 29.73
C VAL A 752 -1.15 -1.50 29.01
N ARG A 753 -0.20 -2.31 29.53
CA ARG A 753 0.15 -3.62 28.98
C ARG A 753 -1.06 -4.56 28.97
N ASN A 754 -1.71 -4.75 30.12
CA ASN A 754 -2.86 -5.64 30.25
C ASN A 754 -4.04 -5.22 29.37
N ALA A 755 -4.32 -3.90 29.28
CA ALA A 755 -5.35 -3.36 28.40
C ALA A 755 -5.02 -3.60 26.92
N THR A 756 -3.75 -3.48 26.54
CA THR A 756 -3.27 -3.74 25.17
C THR A 756 -3.43 -5.21 24.80
N VAL A 757 -2.95 -6.13 25.66
CA VAL A 757 -3.07 -7.59 25.45
C VAL A 757 -4.54 -8.02 25.38
N SER A 758 -5.37 -7.53 26.31
CA SER A 758 -6.80 -7.85 26.35
C SER A 758 -7.55 -7.35 25.11
N SER A 759 -7.18 -6.17 24.59
CA SER A 759 -7.79 -5.61 23.37
C SER A 759 -7.30 -6.30 22.09
N LEU A 760 -6.06 -6.83 22.10
CA LEU A 760 -5.47 -7.51 20.96
C LEU A 760 -6.00 -8.95 20.82
N SER A 761 -6.19 -9.67 21.92
CA SER A 761 -6.65 -11.07 21.96
C SER A 761 -7.83 -11.40 21.02
N PRO A 762 -8.95 -10.64 21.01
CA PRO A 762 -10.07 -10.92 20.10
C PRO A 762 -9.77 -10.65 18.62
N LEU A 763 -8.73 -9.86 18.31
CA LEU A 763 -8.32 -9.54 16.94
C LEU A 763 -7.35 -10.58 16.35
N LEU A 764 -6.63 -11.31 17.21
CA LEU A 764 -5.59 -12.28 16.77
C LEU A 764 -6.16 -13.39 15.89
N GLY A 765 -7.33 -13.94 16.23
CA GLY A 765 -7.97 -14.99 15.43
C GLY A 765 -8.27 -14.54 14.00
N PRO A 766 -9.10 -13.49 13.81
CA PRO A 766 -9.37 -12.92 12.49
C PRO A 766 -8.11 -12.43 11.76
N ALA A 767 -7.15 -11.84 12.46
CA ALA A 767 -5.90 -11.38 11.85
C ALA A 767 -5.04 -12.56 11.36
N THR A 768 -5.01 -13.68 12.11
CA THR A 768 -4.30 -14.90 11.70
C THR A 768 -4.92 -15.49 10.43
N GLU A 769 -6.24 -15.54 10.32
CA GLU A 769 -6.94 -16.03 9.13
C GLU A 769 -6.68 -15.15 7.90
N LEU A 770 -6.63 -13.83 8.08
CA LEU A 770 -6.30 -12.89 6.99
C LEU A 770 -4.84 -13.03 6.59
N PHE A 771 -3.93 -13.11 7.57
CA PHE A 771 -2.50 -13.21 7.35
C PHE A 771 -2.12 -14.49 6.60
N SER A 772 -2.66 -15.64 7.01
CA SER A 772 -2.38 -16.92 6.33
C SER A 772 -2.85 -16.91 4.88
N ARG A 773 -3.97 -16.24 4.58
CA ARG A 773 -4.49 -16.12 3.20
C ARG A 773 -3.74 -15.11 2.34
N MET A 774 -3.02 -14.15 2.94
CA MET A 774 -2.27 -13.12 2.23
C MET A 774 -0.91 -13.60 1.71
N HIS A 775 -0.44 -14.77 2.16
CA HIS A 775 0.83 -15.37 1.77
C HIS A 775 0.65 -16.76 1.18
N ALA A 776 1.24 -17.03 0.02
CA ALA A 776 1.08 -18.35 -0.61
C ALA A 776 1.93 -19.47 0.03
N ASN A 777 2.96 -19.12 0.80
CA ASN A 777 3.76 -20.08 1.54
C ASN A 777 3.21 -20.17 2.98
N GLU A 778 2.40 -21.20 3.25
CA GLU A 778 1.74 -21.46 4.54
C GLU A 778 2.70 -21.93 5.65
N VAL A 779 4.00 -21.57 5.57
CA VAL A 779 5.00 -21.91 6.59
C VAL A 779 4.55 -21.41 7.96
N TYR A 780 3.79 -20.31 8.02
CA TYR A 780 3.37 -19.64 9.24
C TYR A 780 1.84 -19.60 9.35
N HIS A 781 1.29 -20.23 10.39
CA HIS A 781 -0.17 -20.46 10.47
C HIS A 781 -0.83 -19.96 11.76
N LYS A 782 -0.06 -19.49 12.75
CA LYS A 782 -0.61 -18.95 14.00
C LYS A 782 0.18 -17.74 14.49
N LEU A 783 -0.53 -16.66 14.78
CA LEU A 783 0.03 -15.45 15.39
C LEU A 783 -0.21 -15.46 16.90
N SER A 784 0.83 -15.13 17.65
CA SER A 784 0.74 -14.83 19.08
C SER A 784 1.64 -13.66 19.42
N VAL A 785 1.55 -13.17 20.65
CA VAL A 785 2.33 -12.04 21.13
C VAL A 785 2.98 -12.42 22.46
N SER A 786 4.27 -12.13 22.60
CA SER A 786 5.00 -12.36 23.86
C SER A 786 4.46 -11.42 24.95
N GLY A 787 4.31 -11.96 26.17
CA GLY A 787 3.69 -11.24 27.29
C GLY A 787 4.55 -10.12 27.89
N ASP A 788 5.87 -10.18 27.74
CA ASP A 788 6.78 -9.23 28.37
C ASP A 788 7.10 -8.02 27.48
N ASP A 789 7.25 -8.21 26.16
CA ASP A 789 7.68 -7.15 25.23
C ASP A 789 6.70 -6.85 24.08
N LEU A 790 5.53 -7.51 24.05
CA LEU A 790 4.60 -7.44 22.92
C LEU A 790 5.29 -7.81 21.57
N ASN A 791 6.26 -8.72 21.60
CA ASN A 791 6.91 -9.22 20.39
C ASN A 791 5.98 -10.17 19.66
N TRP A 792 5.86 -9.99 18.34
CA TRP A 792 5.10 -10.91 17.51
C TRP A 792 5.81 -12.24 17.44
N MET A 793 5.06 -13.28 17.77
CA MET A 793 5.49 -14.66 17.68
C MET A 793 4.65 -15.34 16.62
N VAL A 794 5.30 -16.14 15.79
CA VAL A 794 4.68 -16.86 14.69
C VAL A 794 5.00 -18.33 14.85
N LEU A 795 3.98 -19.18 14.80
CA LEU A 795 4.18 -20.61 14.80
C LEU A 795 4.43 -21.09 13.37
N ALA A 796 5.54 -21.80 13.17
CA ALA A 796 5.88 -22.39 11.89
C ALA A 796 5.43 -23.85 11.81
N GLU A 797 5.03 -24.31 10.62
CA GLU A 797 4.70 -25.71 10.39
C GLU A 797 5.90 -26.61 10.69
N GLY A 798 5.71 -27.64 11.54
CA GLY A 798 6.79 -28.52 12.00
C GLY A 798 7.63 -27.99 13.18
N HIS A 799 7.29 -26.84 13.76
CA HIS A 799 7.92 -26.31 14.97
C HIS A 799 6.90 -26.04 16.08
N ASP A 800 7.07 -26.68 17.24
CA ASP A 800 6.21 -26.46 18.41
C ASP A 800 6.51 -25.14 19.15
N THR A 801 7.69 -24.54 18.92
CA THR A 801 8.08 -23.30 19.58
C THR A 801 7.75 -22.09 18.70
N PRO A 802 7.01 -21.09 19.22
CA PRO A 802 6.78 -19.83 18.51
C PRO A 802 8.11 -19.13 18.19
N LEU A 803 8.24 -18.61 16.97
CA LEU A 803 9.42 -17.89 16.49
C LEU A 803 9.15 -16.38 16.47
N GLU A 804 10.17 -15.57 16.73
CA GLU A 804 10.02 -14.12 16.62
C GLU A 804 9.81 -13.68 15.16
N ALA A 805 8.70 -12.98 14.92
CA ALA A 805 8.27 -12.53 13.59
C ALA A 805 9.30 -11.62 12.93
N GLN A 806 10.02 -10.80 13.70
CA GLN A 806 10.98 -9.84 13.17
C GLN A 806 12.15 -10.56 12.50
N GLU A 807 12.81 -11.50 13.17
CA GLU A 807 14.00 -12.15 12.60
C GLU A 807 13.66 -13.08 11.43
N LYS A 808 12.43 -13.59 11.38
CA LYS A 808 12.04 -14.67 10.46
C LYS A 808 11.15 -14.21 9.30
N LEU A 809 10.36 -13.14 9.46
CA LEU A 809 9.51 -12.61 8.39
C LEU A 809 10.25 -11.58 7.52
N SER A 810 10.05 -11.69 6.21
CA SER A 810 10.49 -10.69 5.23
C SER A 810 9.75 -9.35 5.40
N GLN A 811 10.28 -8.27 4.83
CA GLN A 811 9.65 -6.95 4.89
C GLN A 811 8.20 -6.96 4.34
N GLY A 812 7.93 -7.69 3.25
CA GLY A 812 6.58 -7.87 2.71
C GLY A 812 5.66 -8.61 3.67
N GLN A 813 6.15 -9.69 4.29
CA GLN A 813 5.38 -10.44 5.30
C GLN A 813 5.05 -9.63 6.55
N ARG A 814 5.95 -8.75 6.94
CA ARG A 814 5.70 -7.79 8.03
C ARG A 814 4.58 -6.80 7.67
N GLN A 815 4.54 -6.30 6.44
CA GLN A 815 3.46 -5.43 5.98
C GLN A 815 2.11 -6.16 5.90
N ASP A 816 2.12 -7.41 5.44
CA ASP A 816 0.92 -8.23 5.35
C ASP A 816 0.34 -8.55 6.74
N LEU A 817 1.19 -8.75 7.76
CA LEU A 817 0.79 -8.86 9.16
C LEU A 817 0.14 -7.56 9.67
N ALA A 818 0.77 -6.40 9.42
CA ALA A 818 0.25 -5.10 9.82
C ALA A 818 -1.13 -4.83 9.22
N LEU A 819 -1.29 -5.10 7.93
CA LEU A 819 -2.53 -4.92 7.20
C LEU A 819 -3.62 -5.88 7.67
N SER A 820 -3.28 -7.13 7.98
CA SER A 820 -4.20 -8.12 8.54
C SER A 820 -4.78 -7.68 9.89
N LEU A 821 -3.95 -7.10 10.76
CA LEU A 821 -4.39 -6.55 12.05
C LEU A 821 -5.30 -5.34 11.88
N TYR A 822 -4.94 -4.44 10.96
CA TYR A 822 -5.76 -3.27 10.64
C TYR A 822 -7.14 -3.68 10.10
N LEU A 823 -7.19 -4.62 9.17
CA LEU A 823 -8.44 -5.14 8.61
C LEU A 823 -9.28 -5.91 9.63
N ALA A 824 -8.65 -6.70 10.52
CA ALA A 824 -9.34 -7.37 11.62
C ALA A 824 -10.03 -6.39 12.56
N ARG A 825 -9.40 -5.24 12.83
CA ARG A 825 -10.00 -4.15 13.59
C ARG A 825 -11.08 -3.40 12.80
N ALA A 826 -10.84 -3.14 11.52
CA ALA A 826 -11.82 -2.46 10.67
C ALA A 826 -13.14 -3.24 10.64
N LYS A 827 -13.05 -4.57 10.58
CA LYS A 827 -14.17 -5.50 10.68
C LYS A 827 -14.96 -5.35 11.98
N SER A 828 -14.30 -5.16 13.12
CA SER A 828 -15.00 -5.02 14.42
C SER A 828 -15.64 -3.65 14.62
N THR A 829 -15.08 -2.60 14.00
CA THR A 829 -15.51 -1.22 14.23
C THR A 829 -16.60 -0.77 13.23
N GLY A 830 -16.55 -1.22 11.97
CA GLY A 830 -17.52 -0.87 10.92
C GLY A 830 -17.49 0.61 10.49
N GLY A 831 -18.05 0.93 9.32
CA GLY A 831 -17.98 2.25 8.67
C GLY A 831 -16.94 2.31 7.54
N SER A 832 -16.50 3.51 7.17
CA SER A 832 -15.50 3.74 6.12
C SER A 832 -14.07 3.72 6.67
N PHE A 833 -13.15 3.11 5.91
CA PHE A 833 -11.72 3.06 6.17
C PHE A 833 -10.96 3.44 4.90
N LEU A 834 -9.97 4.30 5.06
CA LEU A 834 -9.17 4.83 3.97
C LEU A 834 -7.77 4.23 4.04
N LEU A 835 -7.29 3.70 2.92
CA LEU A 835 -5.95 3.15 2.79
C LEU A 835 -5.24 3.85 1.64
N ASP A 836 -4.17 4.57 1.95
CA ASP A 836 -3.39 5.30 0.96
C ASP A 836 -2.22 4.43 0.45
N GLU A 837 -2.32 3.97 -0.79
CA GLU A 837 -1.38 3.05 -1.44
C GLU A 837 -0.94 1.82 -0.61
N PRO A 838 -1.88 1.04 -0.04
CA PRO A 838 -1.56 -0.01 0.93
C PRO A 838 -0.74 -1.18 0.38
N ILE A 839 -0.56 -1.28 -0.94
CA ILE A 839 0.07 -2.41 -1.60
C ILE A 839 1.29 -2.04 -2.46
N ALA A 840 1.72 -0.78 -2.45
CA ALA A 840 2.80 -0.30 -3.32
C ALA A 840 4.11 -1.10 -3.13
N HIS A 841 4.35 -1.58 -1.91
CA HIS A 841 5.56 -2.28 -1.49
C HIS A 841 5.42 -3.81 -1.36
N LEU A 842 4.27 -4.38 -1.75
CA LEU A 842 4.05 -5.82 -1.74
C LEU A 842 4.58 -6.49 -3.02
N ASP A 843 5.08 -7.71 -2.91
CA ASP A 843 5.48 -8.55 -4.04
C ASP A 843 4.26 -9.00 -4.88
N ASP A 844 4.45 -9.26 -6.17
CA ASP A 844 3.36 -9.54 -7.12
C ASP A 844 2.46 -10.72 -6.71
N LEU A 845 3.02 -11.73 -6.07
CA LEU A 845 2.28 -12.91 -5.60
C LEU A 845 1.39 -12.58 -4.39
N ASN A 846 1.87 -11.79 -3.43
CA ASN A 846 1.08 -11.32 -2.29
C ASN A 846 0.04 -10.27 -2.73
N ARG A 847 0.33 -9.47 -3.76
CA ARG A 847 -0.64 -8.53 -4.35
C ARG A 847 -1.91 -9.24 -4.81
N VAL A 848 -1.79 -10.40 -5.47
CA VAL A 848 -2.96 -11.17 -5.95
C VAL A 848 -3.80 -11.68 -4.79
N ALA A 849 -3.16 -12.24 -3.75
CA ALA A 849 -3.83 -12.70 -2.54
C ALA A 849 -4.59 -11.56 -1.84
N MET A 850 -3.97 -10.38 -1.78
CA MET A 850 -4.59 -9.17 -1.25
C MET A 850 -5.86 -8.75 -2.01
N LEU A 851 -5.90 -8.92 -3.33
CA LEU A 851 -7.12 -8.64 -4.09
C LEU A 851 -8.27 -9.56 -3.69
N ASP A 852 -7.97 -10.82 -3.39
CA ASP A 852 -8.98 -11.77 -2.91
C ASP A 852 -9.47 -11.41 -1.50
N ILE A 853 -8.60 -10.89 -0.64
CA ILE A 853 -9.00 -10.38 0.68
C ILE A 853 -9.89 -9.14 0.55
N PHE A 854 -9.55 -8.17 -0.30
CA PHE A 854 -10.42 -7.01 -0.51
C PHE A 854 -11.78 -7.41 -1.11
N ARG A 855 -11.79 -8.40 -2.01
CA ARG A 855 -13.04 -8.97 -2.54
C ARG A 855 -13.85 -9.67 -1.46
N LEU A 856 -13.20 -10.47 -0.62
CA LEU A 856 -13.85 -11.14 0.51
C LEU A 856 -14.42 -10.11 1.50
N ALA A 857 -13.66 -9.06 1.83
CA ALA A 857 -14.10 -7.98 2.70
C ALA A 857 -15.33 -7.26 2.14
N ALA A 858 -15.29 -6.90 0.85
CA ALA A 858 -16.40 -6.21 0.17
C ALA A 858 -17.70 -7.05 0.10
N THR A 859 -17.58 -8.38 0.04
CA THR A 859 -18.73 -9.31 -0.08
C THR A 859 -19.25 -9.79 1.27
N SER A 860 -18.36 -10.06 2.22
CA SER A 860 -18.71 -10.68 3.51
C SER A 860 -18.92 -9.69 4.65
N MET A 861 -18.58 -8.41 4.47
CA MET A 861 -18.62 -7.39 5.52
C MET A 861 -19.47 -6.17 5.11
N PRO A 862 -20.82 -6.26 5.12
CA PRO A 862 -21.70 -5.21 4.60
C PRO A 862 -21.64 -3.89 5.40
N ASN A 863 -21.17 -3.95 6.66
CA ASN A 863 -21.02 -2.81 7.55
C ASN A 863 -19.65 -2.13 7.44
N MET A 864 -18.81 -2.52 6.48
CA MET A 864 -17.47 -1.97 6.27
C MET A 864 -17.32 -1.48 4.82
N ASN A 865 -16.84 -0.25 4.66
CA ASN A 865 -16.48 0.34 3.38
C ASN A 865 -14.97 0.57 3.33
N LEU A 866 -14.30 0.03 2.31
CA LEU A 866 -12.88 0.24 2.07
C LEU A 866 -12.70 1.22 0.91
N ILE A 867 -11.93 2.28 1.14
CA ILE A 867 -11.55 3.28 0.14
C ILE A 867 -10.04 3.19 -0.04
N LEU A 868 -9.61 2.71 -1.21
CA LEU A 868 -8.20 2.45 -1.53
C LEU A 868 -7.71 3.46 -2.55
N THR A 869 -6.53 4.05 -2.36
CA THR A 869 -5.84 4.79 -3.43
C THR A 869 -4.76 3.91 -4.07
N THR A 870 -4.52 4.09 -5.36
CA THR A 870 -3.42 3.41 -6.05
C THR A 870 -2.97 4.17 -7.31
N ALA A 871 -1.67 4.20 -7.57
CA ALA A 871 -1.10 4.62 -8.85
C ALA A 871 -0.87 3.48 -9.84
N SER A 872 -1.27 2.24 -9.48
CA SER A 872 -1.03 1.06 -10.32
C SER A 872 -2.22 0.75 -11.22
N ASP A 873 -2.03 0.94 -12.53
CA ASP A 873 -3.00 0.55 -13.57
C ASP A 873 -3.30 -0.95 -13.56
N SER A 874 -2.26 -1.77 -13.36
CA SER A 874 -2.42 -3.23 -13.32
C SER A 874 -3.29 -3.63 -12.14
N LEU A 875 -3.11 -3.00 -10.98
CA LEU A 875 -3.92 -3.27 -9.80
C LEU A 875 -5.40 -2.96 -10.03
N ALA A 876 -5.69 -1.74 -10.49
CA ALA A 876 -7.06 -1.28 -10.73
C ALA A 876 -7.76 -2.23 -11.72
N ARG A 877 -7.05 -2.62 -12.79
CA ARG A 877 -7.54 -3.57 -13.79
C ARG A 877 -7.81 -4.95 -13.23
N HIS A 878 -6.89 -5.52 -12.43
CA HIS A 878 -7.07 -6.85 -11.84
C HIS A 878 -8.22 -6.89 -10.83
N LEU A 879 -8.43 -5.84 -10.03
CA LEU A 879 -9.59 -5.72 -9.16
C LEU A 879 -10.89 -5.67 -9.97
N MET A 880 -10.95 -4.84 -11.00
CA MET A 880 -12.13 -4.79 -11.88
C MET A 880 -12.43 -6.15 -12.52
N GLN A 881 -11.40 -6.90 -12.96
CA GLN A 881 -11.57 -8.25 -13.49
C GLN A 881 -12.06 -9.25 -12.43
N LYS A 882 -11.56 -9.21 -11.20
CA LYS A 882 -12.00 -10.14 -10.14
C LYS A 882 -13.45 -9.91 -9.68
N PHE A 883 -13.96 -8.70 -9.85
CA PHE A 883 -15.34 -8.33 -9.52
C PHE A 883 -16.30 -8.41 -10.73
N SER A 884 -15.80 -8.56 -11.96
CA SER A 884 -16.65 -8.63 -13.17
C SER A 884 -17.52 -9.89 -13.24
N SER A 885 -17.14 -10.95 -12.54
CA SER A 885 -17.86 -12.22 -12.46
C SER A 885 -18.99 -12.24 -11.42
N ILE A 886 -19.11 -11.19 -10.60
CA ILE A 886 -20.16 -11.09 -9.57
C ILE A 886 -21.33 -10.30 -10.18
N SER A 887 -22.53 -10.90 -10.18
CA SER A 887 -23.75 -10.35 -10.79
C SER A 887 -24.19 -9.01 -10.19
N ASP A 888 -23.74 -8.69 -8.98
CA ASP A 888 -24.02 -7.45 -8.26
C ASP A 888 -23.07 -6.32 -8.68
N LYS A 889 -23.49 -5.53 -9.69
CA LYS A 889 -22.78 -4.36 -10.23
C LYS A 889 -22.52 -3.20 -9.23
N LYS A 890 -22.73 -3.39 -7.92
CA LYS A 890 -22.65 -2.33 -6.89
C LYS A 890 -21.59 -2.55 -5.80
N LEU A 891 -20.81 -3.62 -5.87
CA LEU A 891 -19.81 -3.93 -4.84
C LEU A 891 -18.49 -3.15 -4.98
N LEU A 892 -18.14 -2.76 -6.21
CA LEU A 892 -16.90 -2.05 -6.54
C LEU A 892 -17.20 -0.77 -7.34
N ASN A 893 -16.65 0.36 -6.87
CA ASN A 893 -16.51 1.58 -7.65
C ASN A 893 -15.04 1.82 -7.97
N THR A 894 -14.68 1.97 -9.24
CA THR A 894 -13.34 2.42 -9.65
C THR A 894 -13.43 3.86 -10.14
N ILE A 895 -12.77 4.78 -9.45
CA ILE A 895 -12.67 6.19 -9.81
C ILE A 895 -11.29 6.45 -10.42
N TYR A 896 -11.26 6.97 -11.64
CA TYR A 896 -10.05 7.44 -12.28
C TYR A 896 -9.94 8.95 -12.10
N LEU A 897 -8.83 9.41 -11.56
CA LEU A 897 -8.51 10.83 -11.52
C LEU A 897 -7.54 11.18 -12.64
N GLU A 898 -7.90 12.20 -13.40
CA GLU A 898 -7.11 12.73 -14.50
C GLU A 898 -6.85 14.22 -14.31
N GLY A 899 -5.72 14.69 -14.84
CA GLY A 899 -5.29 16.08 -14.74
C GLY A 899 -4.24 16.29 -13.64
N ASN A 900 -4.12 17.52 -13.16
CA ASN A 900 -3.15 17.90 -12.15
C ASN A 900 -3.62 19.17 -11.42
N PRO A 901 -3.00 19.52 -10.28
CA PRO A 901 -3.43 20.68 -9.48
C PRO A 901 -3.40 22.02 -10.23
N ARG A 902 -2.58 22.16 -11.28
CA ARG A 902 -2.49 23.38 -12.09
C ARG A 902 -3.61 23.48 -13.12
N THR A 903 -3.96 22.39 -13.78
CA THR A 903 -4.99 22.37 -14.84
C THR A 903 -6.40 22.07 -14.34
N GLY A 904 -6.51 21.60 -13.09
CA GLY A 904 -7.74 21.02 -12.53
C GLY A 904 -7.71 19.49 -12.59
N VAL A 905 -8.40 18.87 -11.64
CA VAL A 905 -8.52 17.41 -11.50
C VAL A 905 -9.96 17.02 -11.80
N LYS A 906 -10.15 16.02 -12.65
CA LYS A 906 -11.47 15.46 -12.99
C LYS A 906 -11.55 14.00 -12.53
N ALA A 907 -12.75 13.56 -12.17
CA ALA A 907 -13.03 12.18 -11.80
C ALA A 907 -13.94 11.50 -12.83
N THR A 908 -13.64 10.25 -13.18
CA THR A 908 -14.55 9.38 -13.91
C THR A 908 -14.79 8.11 -13.10
N VAL A 909 -16.02 7.61 -13.05
CA VAL A 909 -16.41 6.41 -12.30
C VAL A 909 -16.70 5.30 -13.30
N ASN A 910 -15.95 4.20 -13.23
CA ASN A 910 -16.05 3.07 -14.15
C ASN A 910 -16.02 3.50 -15.64
N GLY A 911 -15.27 4.56 -15.96
CA GLY A 911 -15.17 5.15 -17.31
C GLY A 911 -16.25 6.16 -17.69
N ILE A 912 -17.18 6.50 -16.78
CA ILE A 912 -18.25 7.48 -17.01
C ILE A 912 -17.92 8.78 -16.25
N PRO A 913 -18.04 9.98 -16.87
CA PRO A 913 -17.80 11.25 -16.17
C PRO A 913 -18.74 11.47 -14.99
N THR A 914 -18.21 11.89 -13.84
CA THR A 914 -19.01 12.13 -12.62
C THR A 914 -20.04 13.24 -12.78
N ASP A 915 -19.83 14.18 -13.70
CA ASP A 915 -20.77 15.29 -14.01
C ASP A 915 -22.10 14.82 -14.63
N THR A 916 -22.19 13.55 -15.05
CA THR A 916 -23.40 12.96 -15.68
C THR A 916 -24.20 12.04 -14.76
N ALA A 917 -23.73 11.78 -13.54
CA ALA A 917 -24.40 10.93 -12.56
C ALA A 917 -24.98 11.80 -11.43
N ALA A 918 -26.11 12.46 -11.71
CA ALA A 918 -26.96 13.12 -10.73
C ALA A 918 -28.25 12.31 -10.52
#